data_AF-A0A7C4VK34-F1
#
_entry.id   AF-A0A7C4VK34-F1
#
_cell.length_a   1.000
_cell.length_b   1.000
_cell.length_c   1.000
_cell.angle_alpha   90.00
_cell.angle_beta   90.00
_cell.angle_gamma   90.00
#
_symmetry.space_group_name_H-M   'P 1'
#
loop_
_entity.id
_entity.type
_entity.pdbx_description
1 polymer ?
#
loop_
_entity_poly.entity_id
_entity_poly.type
_entity_poly.pdbx_seq_one_letter_code
_entity_poly.pdbx_strand_id
1 'polypeptide(L)'
;IIFSRAVSALQMQYVSEFTFNPNSWLSETIRKNLLSFREERMFEIFKIPLAMIASIAFGQHIIGKLKEKSPSTKYLTTSGLISLILISGTASTSLGFTYYYNSIQTNQLTSSELEIIRSLQNNVYTTGKAIIIAPQTPTSYLDFTGATAIVTESPAAWQSRSPELPLSVTRFSKTVPTYIYIHKTRDRNKLSEYSGNYLEHLSNTAQVYLENQEVQIRTINNWSIPTPQSSTALIIPYDESTMSILEPFYQETYKQCTVLALFFEEKMQYMNLYQEPISYNNIEIKNGVATFNGATSYVRINGTEKNFERISVEFEFQPLNLTRNQIIIGKFDWGTTPRQMSWDIAQFGRRIVFKISPDGNNEEVLSTGEILALNTWYTVRVEYDGAHMKIFVNNKLIALKEYQGIIFKSNVDLTIGCELFNNKPTNFANMILKYVRVLNDTPPATETIFYAYDFLSSTGFNYTTVLSKDNARNSYQTQVLPYDDIITYKLLTQLETNQKVIDTNYLVILNTNGYGPLLSLFGNISSDSFLANGIFSDEYFTIQPPIKVPVITINNNTKVKAQYVNNAFSSPLIMITTRKQFTLIYVNIYPLIQQNQVFNQRLTRSLTGIMSNYIETYDETVKSRWFYEPSMLFKGFKASGIIQVGSTSIASIKIQGNSIVKMNSETYYNMSTLKIEGYKAIQIQSTEMTIQKGYGFYSTLIAYNPSITLQNNQTISIDIMGNATFLIKQPQMVINGEIQFENFYMLHPSPFYTDGRTTTLSGNVTLHIQLSDEYIIALPYNFNSPITVRYVEPLMEFNENTSVILMIPYIILIIIFVATILLIQHSKLTSAQEIKNGTNKITNIKKHNDIGIT
;
A
#
# COMPACT_ATOMS: atom_id res chain seq x y z
N ILE A 1 33.73 29.89 19.35
CA ILE A 1 33.27 28.87 20.32
C ILE A 1 31.84 29.16 20.80
N ILE A 2 31.60 30.18 21.65
CA ILE A 2 30.23 30.57 22.06
C ILE A 2 29.34 30.90 20.85
N PHE A 3 29.88 31.57 19.82
CA PHE A 3 29.13 31.93 18.61
C PHE A 3 28.80 30.73 17.70
N SER A 4 29.70 29.75 17.58
CA SER A 4 29.43 28.52 16.81
C SER A 4 28.47 27.60 17.55
N ARG A 5 28.55 27.55 18.89
CA ARG A 5 27.56 26.89 19.74
C ARG A 5 26.22 27.61 19.73
N ALA A 6 26.20 28.94 19.70
CA ALA A 6 24.97 29.71 19.53
C ALA A 6 24.38 29.49 18.14
N VAL A 7 25.19 29.40 17.07
CA VAL A 7 24.70 29.10 15.72
C VAL A 7 24.27 27.64 15.58
N SER A 8 24.96 26.67 16.17
CA SER A 8 24.56 25.25 16.15
C SER A 8 23.38 24.96 17.09
N ALA A 9 23.31 25.59 18.27
CA ALA A 9 22.16 25.51 19.17
C ALA A 9 20.98 26.31 18.62
N LEU A 10 21.18 27.46 17.97
CA LEU A 10 20.13 28.13 17.20
C LEU A 10 19.73 27.26 16.01
N GLN A 11 20.64 26.63 15.27
CA GLN A 11 20.30 25.72 14.19
C GLN A 11 19.56 24.49 14.69
N MET A 12 19.94 23.90 15.82
CA MET A 12 19.26 22.73 16.41
C MET A 12 17.94 23.10 17.08
N GLN A 13 17.85 24.26 17.74
CA GLN A 13 16.62 24.80 18.33
C GLN A 13 15.65 25.28 17.25
N TYR A 14 16.14 25.86 16.15
CA TYR A 14 15.37 26.11 14.92
C TYR A 14 15.04 24.82 14.16
N VAL A 15 15.76 23.70 14.37
CA VAL A 15 15.40 22.40 13.80
C VAL A 15 14.40 21.67 14.69
N SER A 16 14.34 21.96 15.99
CA SER A 16 13.40 21.33 16.93
C SER A 16 12.08 22.07 17.12
N GLU A 17 12.07 23.41 17.08
CA GLU A 17 10.88 24.25 17.11
C GLU A 17 11.10 25.52 16.27
N PHE A 18 10.34 25.71 15.18
CA PHE A 18 10.41 26.94 14.39
C PHE A 18 9.08 27.30 13.73
N THR A 19 8.94 28.59 13.40
CA THR A 19 7.79 29.15 12.68
C THR A 19 8.23 29.54 11.26
N PHE A 20 7.57 29.00 10.24
CA PHE A 20 7.91 29.19 8.83
C PHE A 20 6.86 30.00 8.07
N ASN A 21 7.29 30.79 7.07
CA ASN A 21 6.40 31.52 6.15
C ASN A 21 6.57 30.98 4.70
N PRO A 22 5.56 30.26 4.15
CA PRO A 22 5.70 29.46 2.92
C PRO A 22 5.76 30.22 1.58
N ASN A 23 5.59 31.55 1.54
CA ASN A 23 5.36 32.27 0.28
C ASN A 23 6.57 33.04 -0.31
N SER A 24 7.80 32.56 -0.14
CA SER A 24 9.00 33.23 -0.70
C SER A 24 9.26 32.85 -2.17
N TRP A 25 9.25 33.83 -3.08
CA TRP A 25 9.53 33.64 -4.51
C TRP A 25 10.97 33.19 -4.83
N LEU A 26 11.94 33.56 -4.00
CA LEU A 26 13.36 33.27 -4.23
C LEU A 26 13.69 31.77 -4.04
N SER A 27 13.10 31.14 -3.02
CA SER A 27 13.28 29.70 -2.75
C SER A 27 12.73 28.84 -3.88
N GLU A 28 11.61 29.26 -4.47
CA GLU A 28 10.94 28.53 -5.55
C GLU A 28 11.73 28.52 -6.87
N THR A 29 12.48 29.60 -7.14
CA THR A 29 13.28 29.73 -8.37
C THR A 29 14.57 28.89 -8.32
N ILE A 30 15.27 28.89 -7.17
CA ILE A 30 16.47 28.06 -6.97
C ILE A 30 16.12 26.56 -7.03
N ARG A 31 14.96 26.20 -6.48
CA ARG A 31 14.42 24.83 -6.49
C ARG A 31 14.21 24.27 -7.89
N LYS A 32 13.55 25.02 -8.79
CA LYS A 32 13.27 24.56 -10.17
C LYS A 32 14.55 24.27 -10.97
N ASN A 33 15.61 25.03 -10.73
CA ASN A 33 16.89 24.82 -11.40
C ASN A 33 17.66 23.62 -10.83
N LEU A 34 17.60 23.39 -9.51
CA LEU A 34 18.24 22.23 -8.88
C LEU A 34 17.59 20.91 -9.32
N LEU A 35 16.26 20.84 -9.36
CA LEU A 35 15.52 19.63 -9.78
C LEU A 35 15.74 19.22 -11.25
N SER A 36 16.47 20.01 -12.05
CA SER A 36 16.82 19.66 -13.43
C SER A 36 17.98 18.65 -13.53
N PHE A 37 18.74 18.43 -12.47
CA PHE A 37 19.81 17.44 -12.42
C PHE A 37 19.24 16.03 -12.19
N ARG A 38 19.63 15.08 -13.05
CA ARG A 38 19.11 13.70 -13.05
C ARG A 38 19.79 12.77 -12.03
N GLU A 39 20.95 13.16 -11.50
CA GLU A 39 21.70 12.37 -10.53
C GLU A 39 21.96 13.21 -9.28
N GLU A 40 21.32 12.88 -8.16
CA GLU A 40 21.42 13.69 -6.94
C GLU A 40 22.85 13.81 -6.42
N ARG A 41 23.67 12.77 -6.58
CA ARG A 41 25.10 12.80 -6.23
C ARG A 41 25.88 13.93 -6.92
N MET A 42 25.44 14.39 -8.09
CA MET A 42 26.10 15.50 -8.78
C MET A 42 25.94 16.83 -8.02
N PHE A 43 24.92 16.95 -7.14
CA PHE A 43 24.76 18.12 -6.27
C PHE A 43 25.96 18.35 -5.37
N GLU A 44 26.62 17.28 -4.91
CA GLU A 44 27.82 17.41 -4.07
C GLU A 44 28.91 18.19 -4.81
N ILE A 45 29.08 17.98 -6.11
CA ILE A 45 30.05 18.70 -6.94
C ILE A 45 29.69 20.19 -7.06
N PHE A 46 28.39 20.53 -7.08
CA PHE A 46 27.92 21.92 -7.23
C PHE A 46 27.94 22.74 -5.94
N LYS A 47 28.01 22.11 -4.77
CA LYS A 47 28.07 22.82 -3.48
C LYS A 47 29.26 23.77 -3.39
N ILE A 48 30.42 23.40 -3.93
CA ILE A 48 31.62 24.25 -3.95
C ILE A 48 31.41 25.50 -4.83
N PRO A 49 31.06 25.37 -6.13
CA PRO A 49 30.71 26.54 -6.96
C PRO A 49 29.61 27.42 -6.36
N LEU A 50 28.56 26.83 -5.78
CA LEU A 50 27.48 27.59 -5.13
C LEU A 50 27.97 28.37 -3.92
N ALA A 51 28.83 27.77 -3.09
CA ALA A 51 29.47 28.46 -1.98
C ALA A 51 30.36 29.60 -2.46
N MET A 52 31.08 29.43 -3.58
CA MET A 52 31.86 30.51 -4.20
C MET A 52 30.96 31.67 -4.63
N ILE A 53 29.88 31.40 -5.36
CA ILE A 53 28.92 32.43 -5.80
C ILE A 53 28.29 33.14 -4.60
N ALA A 54 27.85 32.37 -3.59
CA ALA A 54 27.27 32.92 -2.37
C ALA A 54 28.27 33.81 -1.62
N SER A 55 29.53 33.39 -1.51
CA SER A 55 30.58 34.16 -0.83
C SER A 55 30.82 35.52 -1.50
N ILE A 56 30.80 35.58 -2.84
CA ILE A 56 30.93 36.83 -3.59
C ILE A 56 29.72 37.74 -3.36
N ALA A 57 28.51 37.19 -3.48
CA ALA A 57 27.26 37.95 -3.34
C ALA A 57 27.08 38.52 -1.92
N PHE A 58 27.28 37.70 -0.89
CA PHE A 58 27.21 38.14 0.51
C PHE A 58 28.35 39.09 0.86
N GLY A 59 29.55 38.86 0.33
CA GLY A 59 30.69 39.75 0.53
C GLY A 59 30.38 41.18 0.06
N GLN A 60 29.84 41.33 -1.15
CA GLN A 60 29.42 42.64 -1.68
C GLN A 60 28.31 43.29 -0.84
N HIS A 61 27.29 42.52 -0.44
CA HIS A 61 26.18 43.04 0.35
C HIS A 61 26.64 43.57 1.72
N ILE A 62 27.56 42.87 2.37
CA ILE A 62 28.05 43.22 3.71
C ILE A 62 29.01 44.41 3.67
N ILE A 63 29.89 44.47 2.67
CA ILE A 63 30.71 45.67 2.43
C ILE A 63 29.80 46.90 2.27
N GLY A 64 28.67 46.76 1.57
CA GLY A 64 27.68 47.83 1.40
C GLY A 64 26.95 48.26 2.68
N LYS A 65 26.67 47.33 3.60
CA LYS A 65 25.96 47.61 4.87
C LYS A 65 26.86 48.10 6.00
N LEU A 66 28.13 47.73 6.01
CA LEU A 66 29.07 48.10 7.09
C LEU A 66 29.64 49.52 6.93
N LYS A 67 28.85 50.53 6.54
CA LYS A 67 29.36 51.89 6.24
C LYS A 67 30.09 52.57 7.42
N GLU A 68 29.74 52.27 8.66
CA GLU A 68 30.23 52.99 9.86
C GLU A 68 31.43 52.35 10.60
N LYS A 69 31.89 51.15 10.22
CA LYS A 69 33.02 50.49 10.91
C LYS A 69 34.39 50.91 10.33
N SER A 70 35.47 50.71 11.11
CA SER A 70 36.84 50.96 10.60
C SER A 70 37.16 50.03 9.41
N PRO A 71 38.00 50.47 8.45
CA PRO A 71 38.29 49.70 7.24
C PRO A 71 38.80 48.28 7.54
N SER A 72 39.68 48.13 8.54
CA SER A 72 40.23 46.84 8.95
C SER A 72 39.15 45.89 9.46
N THR A 73 38.21 46.36 10.27
CA THR A 73 37.09 45.54 10.76
C THR A 73 36.16 45.13 9.63
N LYS A 74 35.92 45.97 8.61
CA LYS A 74 35.12 45.61 7.42
C LYS A 74 35.76 44.49 6.63
N TYR A 75 37.06 44.60 6.34
CA TYR A 75 37.77 43.56 5.59
C TYR A 75 37.84 42.25 6.36
N LEU A 76 38.04 42.30 7.69
CA LEU A 76 38.13 41.10 8.51
C LEU A 76 36.78 40.39 8.66
N THR A 77 35.69 41.14 8.87
CA THR A 77 34.34 40.55 8.93
C THR A 77 33.90 39.98 7.58
N THR A 78 34.19 40.69 6.48
CA THR A 78 33.87 40.21 5.12
C THR A 78 34.69 38.97 4.76
N SER A 79 36.01 39.00 4.98
CA SER A 79 36.90 37.86 4.73
C SER A 79 36.53 36.67 5.60
N GLY A 80 36.19 36.90 6.88
CA GLY A 80 35.76 35.83 7.79
C GLY A 80 34.48 35.15 7.32
N LEU A 81 33.49 35.90 6.84
CA LEU A 81 32.26 35.31 6.32
C LEU A 81 32.48 34.60 4.98
N ILE A 82 33.25 35.17 4.07
CA ILE A 82 33.62 34.52 2.80
C ILE A 82 34.28 33.17 3.08
N SER A 83 35.28 33.15 3.97
CA SER A 83 35.93 31.92 4.40
C SER A 83 34.95 30.93 5.03
N LEU A 84 34.04 31.40 5.88
CA LEU A 84 33.03 30.54 6.51
C LEU A 84 32.10 29.87 5.48
N ILE A 85 31.62 30.64 4.50
CA ILE A 85 30.75 30.13 3.42
C ILE A 85 31.51 29.08 2.59
N LEU A 86 32.75 29.38 2.20
CA LEU A 86 33.57 28.46 1.41
C LEU A 86 33.90 27.18 2.18
N ILE A 87 34.35 27.30 3.43
CA ILE A 87 34.66 26.15 4.30
C ILE A 87 33.41 25.30 4.50
N SER A 88 32.25 25.92 4.78
CA SER A 88 30.98 25.22 4.92
C SER A 88 30.60 24.46 3.64
N GLY A 89 30.74 25.10 2.46
CA GLY A 89 30.51 24.45 1.17
C GLY A 89 31.42 23.25 0.92
N THR A 90 32.73 23.42 1.14
CA THR A 90 33.72 22.34 0.96
C THR A 90 33.52 21.20 1.96
N ALA A 91 33.29 21.50 3.24
CA ALA A 91 33.05 20.50 4.27
C ALA A 91 31.76 19.72 4.01
N SER A 92 30.68 20.41 3.62
CA SER A 92 29.42 19.76 3.24
C SER A 92 29.60 18.83 2.04
N THR A 93 30.40 19.24 1.06
CA THR A 93 30.74 18.41 -0.11
C THR A 93 31.51 17.15 0.29
N SER A 94 32.56 17.29 1.10
CA SER A 94 33.35 16.15 1.58
C SER A 94 32.52 15.18 2.44
N LEU A 95 31.64 15.71 3.29
CA LEU A 95 30.69 14.92 4.06
C LEU A 95 29.71 14.17 3.15
N GLY A 96 29.19 14.82 2.11
CA GLY A 96 28.35 14.17 1.11
C GLY A 96 29.06 13.03 0.39
N PHE A 97 30.29 13.24 -0.10
CA PHE A 97 31.09 12.17 -0.69
C PHE A 97 31.37 11.02 0.29
N THR A 98 31.66 11.34 1.55
CA THR A 98 31.88 10.33 2.60
C THR A 98 30.61 9.53 2.89
N TYR A 99 29.45 10.21 2.93
CA TYR A 99 28.15 9.56 3.07
C TYR A 99 27.91 8.58 1.92
N TYR A 100 28.02 9.02 0.66
CA TYR A 100 27.83 8.14 -0.49
C TYR A 100 28.85 7.00 -0.52
N TYR A 101 30.12 7.26 -0.20
CA TYR A 101 31.15 6.23 -0.10
C TYR A 101 30.82 5.17 0.94
N ASN A 102 30.40 5.57 2.15
CA ASN A 102 30.01 4.65 3.21
C ASN A 102 28.74 3.86 2.85
N SER A 103 27.75 4.52 2.22
CA SER A 103 26.54 3.85 1.73
C SER A 103 26.84 2.81 0.64
N ILE A 104 27.89 2.99 -0.16
CA ILE A 104 28.33 2.02 -1.17
C ILE A 104 29.19 0.91 -0.55
N GLN A 105 30.06 1.23 0.41
CA GLN A 105 30.93 0.26 1.08
C GLN A 105 30.16 -0.90 1.73
N THR A 106 28.99 -0.60 2.30
CA THR A 106 28.17 -1.62 2.98
C THR A 106 27.56 -2.66 2.04
N ASN A 107 27.45 -2.40 0.72
CA ASN A 107 26.83 -3.32 -0.25
C ASN A 107 27.46 -3.23 -1.66
N GLN A 108 28.76 -3.47 -1.83
CA GLN A 108 29.43 -3.29 -3.14
C GLN A 108 28.69 -3.96 -4.33
N LEU A 109 28.48 -3.17 -5.39
CA LEU A 109 27.90 -3.63 -6.66
C LEU A 109 28.79 -4.70 -7.29
N THR A 110 28.21 -5.84 -7.62
CA THR A 110 28.89 -6.86 -8.43
C THR A 110 29.03 -6.40 -9.88
N SER A 111 29.90 -7.06 -10.65
CA SER A 111 30.01 -6.79 -12.09
C SER A 111 28.72 -7.10 -12.84
N SER A 112 28.01 -8.16 -12.43
CA SER A 112 26.71 -8.55 -12.99
C SER A 112 25.63 -7.49 -12.73
N GLU A 113 25.51 -7.02 -11.48
CA GLU A 113 24.54 -5.99 -11.12
C GLU A 113 24.81 -4.68 -11.88
N LEU A 114 26.09 -4.29 -11.97
CA LEU A 114 26.50 -3.09 -12.69
C LEU A 114 26.20 -3.16 -14.21
N GLU A 115 26.34 -4.32 -14.83
CA GLU A 115 25.99 -4.53 -16.24
C GLU A 115 24.51 -4.25 -16.51
N ILE A 116 23.63 -4.73 -15.64
CA ILE A 116 22.20 -4.46 -15.73
C ILE A 116 21.88 -2.98 -15.49
N ILE A 117 22.51 -2.36 -14.49
CA ILE A 117 22.32 -0.93 -14.21
C ILE A 117 22.73 -0.09 -15.42
N ARG A 118 23.87 -0.38 -16.06
CA ARG A 118 24.32 0.32 -17.27
C ARG A 118 23.38 0.11 -18.45
N SER A 119 22.88 -1.12 -18.62
CA SER A 119 21.90 -1.42 -19.66
C SER A 119 20.61 -0.61 -19.46
N LEU A 120 20.12 -0.54 -18.21
CA LEU A 120 18.97 0.29 -17.87
C LEU A 120 19.25 1.78 -18.07
N GLN A 121 20.42 2.26 -17.65
CA GLN A 121 20.85 3.66 -17.80
C GLN A 121 20.83 4.11 -19.27
N ASN A 122 21.41 3.31 -20.16
CA ASN A 122 21.39 3.58 -21.60
C ASN A 122 19.95 3.73 -22.12
N ASN A 123 19.04 2.85 -21.69
CA ASN A 123 17.64 2.94 -22.07
C ASN A 123 16.98 4.21 -21.51
N VAL A 124 17.20 4.54 -20.24
CA VAL A 124 16.66 5.76 -19.60
C VAL A 124 17.16 7.03 -20.33
N TYR A 125 18.42 7.06 -20.76
CA TYR A 125 18.96 8.19 -21.52
C TYR A 125 18.34 8.31 -22.92
N THR A 126 17.99 7.19 -23.57
CA THR A 126 17.29 7.23 -24.87
C THR A 126 15.83 7.66 -24.76
N THR A 127 15.09 7.21 -23.74
CA THR A 127 13.65 7.49 -23.57
C THR A 127 13.38 8.81 -22.85
N GLY A 128 14.36 9.33 -22.11
CA GLY A 128 14.37 10.66 -21.51
C GLY A 128 13.77 10.73 -20.10
N LYS A 129 12.75 9.93 -19.78
CA LYS A 129 12.17 9.86 -18.42
C LYS A 129 11.84 8.43 -18.01
N ALA A 130 12.09 8.11 -16.75
CA ALA A 130 11.73 6.83 -16.15
C ALA A 130 11.51 6.97 -14.64
N ILE A 131 10.66 6.11 -14.09
CA ILE A 131 10.54 5.88 -12.65
C ILE A 131 11.14 4.53 -12.32
N ILE A 132 11.89 4.44 -11.22
CA ILE A 132 12.38 3.16 -10.69
C ILE A 132 11.88 2.98 -9.27
N ILE A 133 11.42 1.77 -8.97
CA ILE A 133 11.02 1.32 -7.64
C ILE A 133 11.76 0.04 -7.28
N ALA A 134 12.09 -0.10 -6.00
CA ALA A 134 12.67 -1.33 -5.46
C ALA A 134 12.13 -1.61 -4.05
N PRO A 135 12.01 -2.90 -3.64
CA PRO A 135 11.57 -3.26 -2.30
C PRO A 135 12.51 -2.77 -1.20
N GLN A 136 13.82 -2.96 -1.36
CA GLN A 136 14.83 -2.64 -0.35
C GLN A 136 16.10 -2.00 -0.93
N THR A 137 16.40 -2.23 -2.22
CA THR A 137 17.61 -1.69 -2.85
C THR A 137 17.75 -0.17 -2.60
N PRO A 138 18.89 0.29 -2.03
CA PRO A 138 19.04 1.69 -1.63
C PRO A 138 19.03 2.65 -2.83
N THR A 139 18.52 3.85 -2.63
CA THR A 139 18.40 4.88 -3.66
C THR A 139 19.73 5.26 -4.29
N SER A 140 20.80 5.30 -3.49
CA SER A 140 22.18 5.56 -3.97
C SER A 140 22.66 4.58 -5.05
N TYR A 141 22.07 3.39 -5.14
CA TYR A 141 22.38 2.39 -6.17
C TYR A 141 21.59 2.67 -7.44
N LEU A 142 20.31 3.01 -7.26
CA LEU A 142 19.41 3.30 -8.38
C LEU A 142 19.73 4.64 -9.03
N ASP A 143 20.37 5.58 -8.32
CA ASP A 143 20.86 6.85 -8.87
C ASP A 143 21.79 6.65 -10.08
N PHE A 144 22.51 5.52 -10.15
CA PHE A 144 23.38 5.20 -11.30
C PHE A 144 22.61 4.98 -12.61
N THR A 145 21.29 4.78 -12.54
CA THR A 145 20.44 4.59 -13.73
C THR A 145 20.09 5.91 -14.42
N GLY A 146 20.27 7.06 -13.75
CA GLY A 146 19.87 8.37 -14.27
C GLY A 146 18.35 8.54 -14.44
N ALA A 147 17.54 7.76 -13.72
CA ALA A 147 16.08 7.86 -13.72
C ALA A 147 15.59 9.23 -13.25
N THR A 148 14.41 9.64 -13.71
CA THR A 148 13.83 10.96 -13.38
C THR A 148 13.31 11.02 -11.96
N ALA A 149 12.80 9.90 -11.46
CA ALA A 149 12.39 9.75 -10.08
C ALA A 149 12.71 8.33 -9.62
N ILE A 150 13.30 8.24 -8.42
CA ILE A 150 13.42 7.01 -7.67
C ILE A 150 12.47 7.19 -6.50
N VAL A 151 11.50 6.30 -6.35
CA VAL A 151 10.48 6.45 -5.31
C VAL A 151 11.12 6.11 -3.96
N THR A 152 11.61 7.13 -3.27
CA THR A 152 12.20 7.08 -1.93
C THR A 152 11.21 6.59 -0.88
N GLU A 153 9.91 6.80 -1.12
CA GLU A 153 8.79 6.37 -0.28
C GLU A 153 8.36 4.94 -0.61
N SER A 154 9.23 4.14 -1.24
CA SER A 154 8.92 2.77 -1.65
C SER A 154 8.24 1.94 -0.55
N PRO A 155 8.62 2.03 0.75
CA PRO A 155 7.98 1.20 1.77
C PRO A 155 6.47 1.42 1.89
N ALA A 156 5.98 2.66 1.70
CA ALA A 156 4.55 2.96 1.75
C ALA A 156 3.80 2.32 0.56
N ALA A 157 4.39 2.42 -0.64
CA ALA A 157 3.84 1.80 -1.84
C ALA A 157 3.83 0.27 -1.74
N TRP A 158 4.90 -0.35 -1.21
CA TRP A 158 5.02 -1.80 -1.03
C TRP A 158 4.15 -2.34 0.10
N GLN A 159 3.79 -1.52 1.09
CA GLN A 159 2.87 -1.91 2.18
C GLN A 159 1.39 -1.77 1.79
N SER A 160 1.09 -1.15 0.65
CA SER A 160 -0.28 -0.92 0.23
C SER A 160 -0.94 -2.19 -0.30
N ARG A 161 -2.14 -2.48 0.21
CA ARG A 161 -2.98 -3.59 -0.24
C ARG A 161 -3.88 -3.21 -1.41
N SER A 162 -4.11 -1.92 -1.60
CA SER A 162 -4.91 -1.36 -2.69
C SER A 162 -4.00 -0.71 -3.74
N PRO A 163 -4.37 -0.74 -5.03
CA PRO A 163 -3.51 -0.24 -6.10
C PRO A 163 -3.48 1.28 -6.24
N GLU A 164 -4.45 2.00 -5.68
CA GLU A 164 -4.58 3.45 -5.87
C GLU A 164 -3.35 4.20 -5.37
N LEU A 165 -2.87 3.90 -4.15
CA LEU A 165 -1.66 4.49 -3.59
C LEU A 165 -0.40 4.12 -4.38
N PRO A 166 -0.06 2.83 -4.57
CA PRO A 166 1.17 2.45 -5.25
C PRO A 166 1.18 2.92 -6.70
N LEU A 167 0.08 2.84 -7.44
CA LEU A 167 0.06 3.37 -8.82
C LEU A 167 0.17 4.90 -8.82
N SER A 168 -0.45 5.62 -7.88
CA SER A 168 -0.34 7.09 -7.82
C SER A 168 1.09 7.57 -7.55
N VAL A 169 1.83 6.88 -6.68
CA VAL A 169 3.21 7.29 -6.32
C VAL A 169 4.28 6.73 -7.27
N THR A 170 3.98 5.67 -8.01
CA THR A 170 4.95 5.01 -8.91
C THR A 170 4.72 5.30 -10.39
N ARG A 171 3.60 5.95 -10.77
CA ARG A 171 3.27 6.31 -12.15
C ARG A 171 3.20 7.83 -12.32
N PHE A 172 4.15 8.40 -13.07
CA PHE A 172 4.13 9.83 -13.41
C PHE A 172 3.00 10.14 -14.40
N SER A 173 2.93 9.36 -15.47
CA SER A 173 1.93 9.46 -16.55
C SER A 173 1.92 8.13 -17.31
N LYS A 174 0.94 7.93 -18.20
CA LYS A 174 0.83 6.71 -19.01
C LYS A 174 2.09 6.47 -19.87
N THR A 175 2.71 7.53 -20.38
CA THR A 175 3.82 7.49 -21.35
C THR A 175 5.21 7.34 -20.73
N VAL A 176 5.36 7.62 -19.44
CA VAL A 176 6.65 7.45 -18.73
C VAL A 176 6.73 6.01 -18.21
N PRO A 177 7.77 5.23 -18.56
CA PRO A 177 7.92 3.86 -18.07
C PRO A 177 8.22 3.83 -16.56
N THR A 178 7.66 2.81 -15.89
CA THR A 178 8.03 2.47 -14.51
C THR A 178 8.72 1.12 -14.50
N TYR A 179 9.89 1.06 -13.88
CA TYR A 179 10.69 -0.16 -13.74
C TYR A 179 10.70 -0.64 -12.29
N ILE A 180 10.43 -1.92 -12.09
CA ILE A 180 10.58 -2.61 -10.81
C ILE A 180 11.94 -3.28 -10.81
N TYR A 181 12.84 -2.80 -9.97
CA TYR A 181 14.16 -3.36 -9.78
C TYR A 181 14.12 -4.40 -8.65
N ILE A 182 14.52 -5.63 -8.95
CA ILE A 182 14.51 -6.74 -8.00
C ILE A 182 15.86 -7.44 -8.01
N HIS A 183 16.63 -7.26 -6.95
CA HIS A 183 17.80 -8.08 -6.67
C HIS A 183 17.36 -9.44 -6.09
N LYS A 184 17.74 -10.54 -6.72
CA LYS A 184 17.26 -11.90 -6.44
C LYS A 184 17.56 -12.41 -5.02
N THR A 185 18.62 -11.91 -4.40
CA THR A 185 18.96 -12.18 -2.99
C THR A 185 18.40 -11.13 -2.02
N ARG A 186 18.81 -9.85 -2.18
CA ARG A 186 18.46 -8.75 -1.25
C ARG A 186 16.97 -8.45 -1.21
N ASP A 187 16.35 -8.21 -2.36
CA ASP A 187 14.95 -7.75 -2.41
C ASP A 187 13.96 -8.91 -2.22
N ARG A 188 14.34 -10.15 -2.56
CA ARG A 188 13.44 -11.31 -2.45
C ARG A 188 13.02 -11.62 -1.01
N ASN A 189 13.93 -11.47 -0.05
CA ASN A 189 13.58 -11.62 1.36
C ASN A 189 12.58 -10.55 1.79
N LYS A 190 12.77 -9.30 1.33
CA LYS A 190 11.86 -8.21 1.64
C LYS A 190 10.48 -8.36 0.99
N LEU A 191 10.43 -8.86 -0.25
CA LEU A 191 9.17 -9.15 -0.95
C LEU A 191 8.27 -10.10 -0.14
N SER A 192 8.84 -11.06 0.58
CA SER A 192 8.05 -11.95 1.44
C SER A 192 7.32 -11.23 2.58
N GLU A 193 7.85 -10.10 3.08
CA GLU A 193 7.17 -9.26 4.07
C GLU A 193 5.98 -8.50 3.48
N TYR A 194 5.93 -8.36 2.15
CA TYR A 194 4.87 -7.69 1.41
C TYR A 194 3.89 -8.69 0.76
N SER A 195 3.89 -9.95 1.19
CA SER A 195 2.96 -10.95 0.69
C SER A 195 1.51 -10.50 0.86
N GLY A 196 0.75 -10.52 -0.24
CA GLY A 196 -0.64 -10.03 -0.28
C GLY A 196 -0.77 -8.51 -0.52
N ASN A 197 0.33 -7.80 -0.79
CA ASN A 197 0.29 -6.39 -1.16
C ASN A 197 0.36 -6.21 -2.67
N TYR A 198 -0.14 -5.07 -3.15
CA TYR A 198 -0.36 -4.89 -4.59
C TYR A 198 0.94 -4.86 -5.40
N LEU A 199 1.98 -4.17 -4.93
CA LEU A 199 3.26 -4.13 -5.67
C LEU A 199 3.99 -5.47 -5.66
N GLU A 200 3.81 -6.30 -4.63
CA GLU A 200 4.37 -7.66 -4.60
C GLU A 200 3.68 -8.51 -5.69
N HIS A 201 2.35 -8.48 -5.73
CA HIS A 201 1.57 -9.12 -6.80
C HIS A 201 1.99 -8.63 -8.19
N LEU A 202 2.10 -7.31 -8.37
CA LEU A 202 2.52 -6.71 -9.62
C LEU A 202 3.96 -7.10 -9.99
N SER A 203 4.86 -7.22 -9.00
CA SER A 203 6.23 -7.66 -9.23
C SER A 203 6.29 -9.12 -9.69
N ASN A 204 5.36 -9.97 -9.28
CA ASN A 204 5.31 -11.36 -9.73
C ASN A 204 4.72 -11.49 -11.14
N THR A 205 3.77 -10.62 -11.49
CA THR A 205 2.99 -10.72 -12.72
C THR A 205 3.48 -9.84 -13.86
N ALA A 206 4.18 -8.74 -13.58
CA ALA A 206 4.69 -7.81 -14.58
C ALA A 206 5.73 -8.47 -15.50
N GLN A 207 5.77 -8.01 -16.75
CA GLN A 207 6.68 -8.52 -17.76
C GLN A 207 8.14 -8.28 -17.38
N VAL A 208 8.98 -9.31 -17.51
CA VAL A 208 10.43 -9.21 -17.40
C VAL A 208 10.96 -8.39 -18.57
N TYR A 209 11.67 -7.32 -18.25
CA TYR A 209 12.28 -6.41 -19.22
C TYR A 209 13.77 -6.72 -19.43
N LEU A 210 14.52 -6.86 -18.33
CA LEU A 210 15.94 -7.26 -18.33
C LEU A 210 16.16 -8.27 -17.19
N GLU A 211 17.04 -9.24 -17.38
CA GLU A 211 17.39 -10.21 -16.35
C GLU A 211 18.79 -10.75 -16.54
N ASN A 212 19.49 -11.00 -15.43
CA ASN A 212 20.73 -11.76 -15.37
C ASN A 212 20.73 -12.69 -14.15
N GLN A 213 21.89 -13.21 -13.75
CA GLN A 213 22.01 -14.15 -12.64
C GLN A 213 21.62 -13.54 -11.27
N GLU A 214 21.74 -12.22 -11.09
CA GLU A 214 21.57 -11.55 -9.79
C GLU A 214 20.35 -10.62 -9.73
N VAL A 215 19.97 -10.01 -10.85
CA VAL A 215 18.94 -8.97 -10.90
C VAL A 215 17.90 -9.27 -11.98
N GLN A 216 16.66 -8.93 -11.67
CA GLN A 216 15.55 -8.91 -12.59
C GLN A 216 14.93 -7.50 -12.58
N ILE A 217 14.76 -6.92 -13.77
CA ILE A 217 14.01 -5.68 -13.97
C ILE A 217 12.70 -6.04 -14.65
N ARG A 218 11.60 -5.62 -14.06
CA ARG A 218 10.26 -5.74 -14.63
C ARG A 218 9.71 -4.37 -15.00
N THR A 219 8.72 -4.35 -15.88
CA THR A 219 8.20 -3.08 -16.41
C THR A 219 6.69 -2.98 -16.31
N ILE A 220 6.22 -1.79 -15.93
CA ILE A 220 4.81 -1.40 -15.86
C ILE A 220 4.64 -0.25 -16.85
N ASN A 221 4.23 -0.57 -18.09
CA ASN A 221 4.15 0.40 -19.19
C ASN A 221 2.71 0.59 -19.67
N ASN A 222 2.31 1.83 -19.91
CA ASN A 222 0.98 2.22 -20.39
C ASN A 222 -0.17 1.95 -19.41
N TRP A 223 0.15 1.75 -18.13
CA TRP A 223 -0.87 1.54 -17.10
C TRP A 223 -1.50 2.86 -16.71
N SER A 224 -2.83 2.90 -16.69
CA SER A 224 -3.59 4.00 -16.10
C SER A 224 -3.55 3.93 -14.58
N ILE A 225 -3.86 5.08 -13.96
CA ILE A 225 -3.96 5.20 -12.50
C ILE A 225 -5.46 5.31 -12.19
N PRO A 226 -5.99 4.63 -11.16
CA PRO A 226 -7.35 4.87 -10.71
C PRO A 226 -7.56 6.36 -10.42
N THR A 227 -8.61 6.96 -10.97
CA THR A 227 -8.94 8.38 -10.77
C THR A 227 -10.32 8.52 -10.14
N PRO A 228 -10.49 9.40 -9.15
CA PRO A 228 -11.78 9.55 -8.48
C PRO A 228 -12.86 10.24 -9.34
N GLN A 229 -12.47 10.94 -10.42
CA GLN A 229 -13.38 11.65 -11.33
C GLN A 229 -13.91 10.80 -12.50
N SER A 230 -13.55 9.51 -12.56
CA SER A 230 -13.97 8.65 -13.65
C SER A 230 -15.48 8.41 -13.70
N SER A 231 -16.02 8.35 -14.92
CA SER A 231 -17.39 7.91 -15.23
C SER A 231 -17.61 6.40 -15.02
N THR A 232 -16.52 5.62 -15.00
CA THR A 232 -16.50 4.18 -14.76
C THR A 232 -16.02 3.87 -13.35
N ALA A 233 -16.72 3.00 -12.62
CA ALA A 233 -16.33 2.55 -11.29
C ALA A 233 -16.20 1.03 -11.19
N LEU A 234 -15.06 0.57 -10.66
CA LEU A 234 -14.89 -0.80 -10.16
C LEU A 234 -15.54 -0.92 -8.78
N ILE A 235 -16.54 -1.80 -8.68
CA ILE A 235 -17.26 -2.03 -7.43
C ILE A 235 -16.53 -3.08 -6.60
N ILE A 236 -15.98 -2.66 -5.47
CA ILE A 236 -15.23 -3.54 -4.56
C ILE A 236 -16.18 -4.14 -3.53
N PRO A 237 -16.38 -5.48 -3.47
CA PRO A 237 -17.24 -6.11 -2.48
C PRO A 237 -16.76 -5.82 -1.05
N TYR A 238 -17.65 -5.29 -0.21
CA TYR A 238 -17.32 -4.84 1.14
C TYR A 238 -18.34 -5.35 2.17
N ASP A 239 -17.83 -5.77 3.33
CA ASP A 239 -18.61 -6.13 4.52
C ASP A 239 -18.49 -5.03 5.57
N GLU A 240 -19.62 -4.38 5.84
CA GLU A 240 -19.75 -3.29 6.79
C GLU A 240 -19.57 -3.73 8.25
N SER A 241 -19.88 -4.99 8.58
CA SER A 241 -19.83 -5.48 9.96
C SER A 241 -18.38 -5.63 10.46
N THR A 242 -17.55 -6.19 9.58
CA THR A 242 -16.11 -6.44 9.77
C THR A 242 -15.24 -5.28 9.28
N MET A 243 -15.82 -4.36 8.50
CA MET A 243 -15.13 -3.26 7.83
C MET A 243 -13.99 -3.74 6.93
N SER A 244 -14.23 -4.81 6.16
CA SER A 244 -13.22 -5.43 5.29
C SER A 244 -13.74 -5.69 3.88
N ILE A 245 -12.81 -5.72 2.93
CA ILE A 245 -13.07 -6.21 1.57
C ILE A 245 -13.38 -7.71 1.64
N LEU A 246 -14.40 -8.13 0.90
CA LEU A 246 -14.76 -9.54 0.78
C LEU A 246 -13.88 -10.22 -0.26
N GLU A 247 -13.31 -11.35 0.14
CA GLU A 247 -12.54 -12.22 -0.77
C GLU A 247 -13.47 -12.84 -1.83
N PRO A 248 -12.97 -13.03 -3.07
CA PRO A 248 -13.70 -13.66 -4.17
C PRO A 248 -14.10 -15.10 -3.82
N PHE A 249 -15.29 -15.52 -4.24
CA PHE A 249 -15.74 -16.90 -4.07
C PHE A 249 -15.50 -17.72 -5.35
N TYR A 250 -14.56 -18.67 -5.34
CA TYR A 250 -14.22 -19.49 -6.52
C TYR A 250 -15.11 -20.72 -6.65
N GLN A 251 -16.36 -20.56 -7.08
CA GLN A 251 -17.33 -21.65 -7.04
C GLN A 251 -16.84 -22.93 -7.76
N GLU A 252 -16.23 -22.85 -8.94
CA GLU A 252 -15.81 -24.04 -9.69
C GLU A 252 -14.49 -24.67 -9.20
N THR A 253 -13.47 -23.87 -8.83
CA THR A 253 -12.24 -24.42 -8.23
C THR A 253 -12.52 -25.05 -6.87
N TYR A 254 -13.33 -24.38 -6.03
CA TYR A 254 -13.79 -24.99 -4.80
C TYR A 254 -14.61 -26.24 -5.11
N LYS A 255 -15.57 -26.24 -6.03
CA LYS A 255 -16.39 -27.43 -6.31
C LYS A 255 -15.58 -28.63 -6.80
N GLN A 256 -14.55 -28.44 -7.64
CA GLN A 256 -13.68 -29.52 -8.11
C GLN A 256 -12.79 -30.08 -6.99
N CYS A 257 -12.31 -29.23 -6.09
CA CYS A 257 -11.42 -29.63 -5.01
C CYS A 257 -12.17 -29.97 -3.71
N THR A 258 -13.43 -29.59 -3.56
CA THR A 258 -14.19 -29.76 -2.32
C THR A 258 -14.59 -31.22 -2.19
N VAL A 259 -14.09 -31.84 -1.13
CA VAL A 259 -14.48 -33.18 -0.68
C VAL A 259 -15.71 -33.09 0.21
N LEU A 260 -15.75 -32.05 1.04
CA LEU A 260 -16.82 -31.78 2.00
C LEU A 260 -17.07 -30.29 2.09
N ALA A 261 -18.31 -29.86 2.01
CA ALA A 261 -18.77 -28.54 2.41
C ALA A 261 -20.07 -28.69 3.20
N LEU A 262 -20.08 -28.19 4.43
CA LEU A 262 -21.27 -28.14 5.28
C LEU A 262 -21.43 -26.72 5.81
N PHE A 263 -22.47 -26.05 5.32
CA PHE A 263 -22.96 -24.76 5.77
C PHE A 263 -24.24 -24.98 6.56
N PHE A 264 -24.29 -24.46 7.78
CA PHE A 264 -25.49 -24.56 8.63
C PHE A 264 -26.47 -23.41 8.39
N GLU A 265 -26.01 -22.33 7.77
CA GLU A 265 -26.85 -21.20 7.37
C GLU A 265 -27.79 -21.60 6.22
N GLU A 266 -29.09 -21.45 6.44
CA GLU A 266 -30.15 -21.87 5.51
C GLU A 266 -29.92 -21.33 4.08
N LYS A 267 -29.56 -20.05 3.97
CA LYS A 267 -29.29 -19.39 2.70
C LYS A 267 -28.04 -19.87 1.98
N MET A 268 -27.21 -20.72 2.61
CA MET A 268 -25.93 -21.24 2.09
C MET A 268 -25.94 -22.75 1.91
N GLN A 269 -27.00 -23.45 2.34
CA GLN A 269 -27.10 -24.92 2.26
C GLN A 269 -27.01 -25.45 0.82
N TYR A 270 -27.37 -24.66 -0.19
CA TYR A 270 -27.19 -25.02 -1.60
C TYR A 270 -25.73 -25.23 -2.02
N MET A 271 -24.77 -24.76 -1.21
CA MET A 271 -23.33 -24.98 -1.40
C MET A 271 -22.82 -26.24 -0.70
N ASN A 272 -23.69 -26.98 0.00
CA ASN A 272 -23.28 -28.21 0.65
C ASN A 272 -22.88 -29.26 -0.38
N LEU A 273 -21.75 -29.90 -0.15
CA LEU A 273 -21.22 -30.97 -0.99
C LEU A 273 -20.69 -32.06 -0.07
N TYR A 274 -21.25 -33.26 -0.13
CA TYR A 274 -20.80 -34.39 0.67
C TYR A 274 -21.22 -35.70 0.01
N GLN A 275 -20.51 -36.78 0.34
CA GLN A 275 -20.93 -38.13 0.00
C GLN A 275 -21.96 -38.61 1.03
N GLU A 276 -23.08 -39.15 0.56
CA GLU A 276 -24.08 -39.77 1.42
C GLU A 276 -23.68 -41.21 1.80
N PRO A 277 -24.02 -41.68 3.02
CA PRO A 277 -24.85 -41.02 4.03
C PRO A 277 -24.08 -40.18 5.06
N ILE A 278 -24.68 -39.05 5.47
CA ILE A 278 -24.23 -38.20 6.58
C ILE A 278 -25.08 -38.45 7.83
N SER A 279 -24.44 -38.59 8.98
CA SER A 279 -25.06 -38.82 10.28
C SER A 279 -24.82 -37.63 11.21
N TYR A 280 -25.89 -37.06 11.75
CA TYR A 280 -25.86 -36.03 12.78
C TYR A 280 -26.28 -36.64 14.12
N ASN A 281 -25.38 -36.69 15.09
CA ASN A 281 -25.68 -37.20 16.43
C ASN A 281 -25.71 -36.06 17.44
N ASN A 282 -26.84 -35.83 18.10
CA ASN A 282 -27.02 -34.83 19.16
C ASN A 282 -26.50 -33.42 18.81
N ILE A 283 -26.67 -32.98 17.56
CA ILE A 283 -26.32 -31.62 17.13
C ILE A 283 -27.58 -30.77 17.08
N GLU A 284 -27.52 -29.60 17.70
CA GLU A 284 -28.58 -28.59 17.62
C GLU A 284 -28.22 -27.56 16.54
N ILE A 285 -29.05 -27.44 15.51
CA ILE A 285 -28.89 -26.43 14.45
C ILE A 285 -29.92 -25.32 14.68
N LYS A 286 -29.46 -24.13 15.03
CA LYS A 286 -30.30 -22.93 15.23
C LYS A 286 -29.60 -21.70 14.69
N ASN A 287 -30.37 -20.79 14.09
CA ASN A 287 -29.87 -19.50 13.58
C ASN A 287 -28.65 -19.63 12.65
N GLY A 288 -28.60 -20.70 11.85
CA GLY A 288 -27.52 -20.91 10.89
C GLY A 288 -26.18 -21.40 11.47
N VAL A 289 -26.16 -21.91 12.71
CA VAL A 289 -24.99 -22.53 13.34
C VAL A 289 -25.34 -23.89 13.95
N ALA A 290 -24.34 -24.77 14.08
CA ALA A 290 -24.42 -26.05 14.75
C ALA A 290 -23.71 -26.02 16.10
N THR A 291 -24.41 -26.42 17.17
CA THR A 291 -23.88 -26.48 18.53
C THR A 291 -23.46 -27.91 18.88
N PHE A 292 -22.21 -28.07 19.33
CA PHE A 292 -21.64 -29.31 19.83
C PHE A 292 -21.52 -29.26 21.36
N ASN A 293 -22.07 -30.26 22.05
CA ASN A 293 -22.25 -30.25 23.51
C ASN A 293 -21.04 -30.75 24.33
N GLY A 294 -19.98 -31.23 23.68
CA GLY A 294 -18.80 -31.73 24.34
C GLY A 294 -18.88 -33.12 24.99
N ALA A 295 -20.01 -33.82 24.84
CA ALA A 295 -20.22 -35.14 25.45
C ALA A 295 -20.65 -36.21 24.45
N THR A 296 -21.50 -35.86 23.48
CA THR A 296 -22.07 -36.82 22.52
C THR A 296 -22.28 -36.21 21.13
N SER A 297 -22.17 -34.90 20.94
CA SER A 297 -22.39 -34.27 19.65
C SER A 297 -21.28 -34.59 18.66
N TYR A 298 -21.62 -35.11 17.47
CA TYR A 298 -20.69 -35.24 16.35
C TYR A 298 -21.44 -35.35 15.01
N VAL A 299 -20.73 -35.04 13.91
CA VAL A 299 -21.14 -35.40 12.55
C VAL A 299 -20.21 -36.50 12.07
N ARG A 300 -20.77 -37.54 11.45
CA ARG A 300 -20.00 -38.60 10.79
C ARG A 300 -20.42 -38.69 9.34
N ILE A 301 -19.46 -38.58 8.44
CA ILE A 301 -19.67 -38.67 6.99
C ILE A 301 -19.13 -40.02 6.52
N ASN A 302 -20.04 -40.96 6.32
CA ASN A 302 -19.69 -42.33 5.94
C ASN A 302 -19.26 -42.39 4.48
N GLY A 303 -18.28 -43.25 4.18
CA GLY A 303 -17.96 -43.59 2.78
C GLY A 303 -17.04 -42.61 2.06
N THR A 304 -16.29 -41.77 2.80
CA THR A 304 -15.23 -40.94 2.18
C THR A 304 -13.99 -41.79 1.87
N GLU A 305 -14.01 -42.55 0.79
CA GLU A 305 -12.80 -43.23 0.24
C GLU A 305 -11.74 -42.21 -0.23
N LYS A 306 -12.09 -40.92 -0.23
CA LYS A 306 -11.22 -39.84 -0.64
C LYS A 306 -10.07 -39.67 0.36
N ASN A 307 -8.88 -39.98 -0.13
CA ASN A 307 -7.60 -39.70 0.50
C ASN A 307 -6.98 -38.44 -0.10
N PHE A 308 -6.00 -37.88 0.62
CA PHE A 308 -5.43 -36.57 0.36
C PHE A 308 -3.95 -36.70 0.03
N GLU A 309 -3.48 -36.03 -1.01
CA GLU A 309 -2.05 -35.78 -1.24
C GLU A 309 -1.68 -34.37 -0.75
N ARG A 310 -2.61 -33.44 -0.97
CA ARG A 310 -2.66 -32.09 -0.44
C ARG A 310 -4.00 -31.92 0.25
N ILE A 311 -4.07 -31.03 1.25
CA ILE A 311 -5.33 -30.76 1.94
C ILE A 311 -5.43 -29.30 2.32
N SER A 312 -6.62 -28.74 2.18
CA SER A 312 -6.99 -27.47 2.80
C SER A 312 -8.29 -27.66 3.57
N VAL A 313 -8.35 -27.21 4.81
CA VAL A 313 -9.57 -27.26 5.61
C VAL A 313 -9.86 -25.88 6.17
N GLU A 314 -11.08 -25.41 5.95
CA GLU A 314 -11.55 -24.09 6.35
C GLU A 314 -12.80 -24.24 7.22
N PHE A 315 -12.86 -23.52 8.33
CA PHE A 315 -14.04 -23.50 9.19
C PHE A 315 -14.14 -22.20 9.98
N GLU A 316 -15.37 -21.83 10.32
CA GLU A 316 -15.65 -20.73 11.24
C GLU A 316 -16.32 -21.28 12.50
N PHE A 317 -15.68 -21.11 13.65
CA PHE A 317 -16.11 -21.69 14.92
C PHE A 317 -15.91 -20.76 16.11
N GLN A 318 -16.62 -21.08 17.20
CA GLN A 318 -16.53 -20.43 18.49
C GLN A 318 -16.28 -21.50 19.57
N PRO A 319 -15.14 -21.46 20.30
CA PRO A 319 -14.87 -22.44 21.35
C PRO A 319 -15.65 -22.12 22.62
N LEU A 320 -16.32 -23.15 23.16
CA LEU A 320 -17.09 -23.06 24.41
C LEU A 320 -16.34 -23.65 25.62
N ASN A 321 -15.22 -24.34 25.37
CA ASN A 321 -14.35 -24.88 26.41
C ASN A 321 -12.90 -24.79 25.94
N LEU A 322 -12.01 -24.26 26.78
CA LEU A 322 -10.56 -24.14 26.53
C LEU A 322 -9.70 -24.93 27.53
N THR A 323 -10.30 -25.75 28.40
CA THR A 323 -9.57 -26.49 29.45
C THR A 323 -9.22 -27.92 29.06
N ARG A 324 -9.72 -28.40 27.91
CA ARG A 324 -9.48 -29.74 27.41
C ARG A 324 -9.09 -29.74 25.94
N ASN A 325 -8.52 -30.86 25.52
CA ASN A 325 -8.27 -31.14 24.11
C ASN A 325 -9.56 -31.61 23.46
N GLN A 326 -9.85 -31.12 22.26
CA GLN A 326 -11.03 -31.51 21.51
C GLN A 326 -10.78 -31.48 20.01
N ILE A 327 -11.46 -32.38 19.29
CA ILE A 327 -11.29 -32.54 17.85
C ILE A 327 -12.35 -31.76 17.10
N ILE A 328 -11.92 -30.89 16.19
CA ILE A 328 -12.82 -30.09 15.36
C ILE A 328 -13.25 -30.91 14.16
N ILE A 329 -12.30 -31.49 13.43
CA ILE A 329 -12.55 -32.30 12.23
C ILE A 329 -11.34 -33.20 11.94
N GLY A 330 -11.56 -34.41 11.42
CA GLY A 330 -10.45 -35.29 11.01
C GLY A 330 -10.87 -36.61 10.37
N LYS A 331 -9.88 -37.33 9.84
CA LYS A 331 -9.94 -38.77 9.49
C LYS A 331 -8.90 -39.49 10.35
N PHE A 332 -9.30 -39.83 11.56
CA PHE A 332 -8.34 -40.21 12.60
C PHE A 332 -8.91 -41.30 13.52
N ASP A 333 -8.38 -42.53 13.40
CA ASP A 333 -8.66 -43.63 14.34
C ASP A 333 -7.36 -44.23 14.87
N TRP A 334 -7.14 -44.03 16.17
CA TRP A 334 -5.92 -44.49 16.86
C TRP A 334 -6.10 -45.81 17.60
N GLY A 335 -7.32 -46.37 17.64
CA GLY A 335 -7.66 -47.59 18.37
C GLY A 335 -7.53 -48.88 17.58
N THR A 336 -7.59 -48.80 16.25
CA THR A 336 -7.51 -49.97 15.35
C THR A 336 -6.11 -50.55 15.23
N THR A 337 -6.02 -51.82 14.82
CA THR A 337 -4.76 -52.50 14.49
C THR A 337 -4.86 -53.11 13.09
N PRO A 338 -4.11 -52.61 12.09
CA PRO A 338 -3.23 -51.45 12.15
C PRO A 338 -4.02 -50.15 12.38
N ARG A 339 -3.38 -49.16 13.02
CA ARG A 339 -3.98 -47.84 13.24
C ARG A 339 -4.29 -47.16 11.91
N GLN A 340 -5.28 -46.27 11.94
CA GLN A 340 -5.83 -45.62 10.75
C GLN A 340 -5.82 -44.09 10.92
N MET A 341 -4.70 -43.56 11.41
CA MET A 341 -4.51 -42.12 11.62
C MET A 341 -4.10 -41.47 10.31
N SER A 342 -4.88 -40.51 9.79
CA SER A 342 -4.53 -39.77 8.57
C SER A 342 -4.21 -38.32 8.87
N TRP A 343 -5.20 -37.56 9.30
CA TRP A 343 -5.04 -36.16 9.70
C TRP A 343 -6.17 -35.75 10.65
N ASP A 344 -5.89 -34.78 11.51
CA ASP A 344 -6.89 -34.13 12.33
C ASP A 344 -6.59 -32.63 12.52
N ILE A 345 -7.64 -31.90 12.89
CA ILE A 345 -7.53 -30.53 13.37
C ILE A 345 -8.19 -30.49 14.73
N ALA A 346 -7.40 -30.07 15.72
CA ALA A 346 -7.79 -30.09 17.10
C ALA A 346 -7.58 -28.72 17.76
N GLN A 347 -8.32 -28.51 18.83
CA GLN A 347 -8.10 -27.43 19.76
C GLN A 347 -7.46 -27.99 21.03
N PHE A 348 -6.22 -27.58 21.33
CA PHE A 348 -5.50 -27.96 22.55
C PHE A 348 -5.39 -26.74 23.45
N GLY A 349 -6.26 -26.69 24.46
CA GLY A 349 -6.38 -25.53 25.31
C GLY A 349 -6.74 -24.28 24.51
N ARG A 350 -5.82 -23.30 24.46
CA ARG A 350 -5.96 -22.03 23.73
C ARG A 350 -5.32 -22.04 22.33
N ARG A 351 -4.95 -23.21 21.80
CA ARG A 351 -4.19 -23.36 20.55
C ARG A 351 -4.99 -24.14 19.52
N ILE A 352 -4.74 -23.84 18.25
CA ILE A 352 -5.13 -24.72 17.13
C ILE A 352 -3.95 -25.63 16.84
N VAL A 353 -4.26 -26.90 16.57
CA VAL A 353 -3.30 -27.94 16.24
C VAL A 353 -3.75 -28.61 14.95
N PHE A 354 -2.82 -28.72 14.01
CA PHE A 354 -3.00 -29.46 12.77
C PHE A 354 -2.03 -30.64 12.75
N LYS A 355 -2.55 -31.86 12.62
CA LYS A 355 -1.72 -33.07 12.60
C LYS A 355 -1.90 -33.84 11.31
N ILE A 356 -0.79 -34.38 10.82
CA ILE A 356 -0.74 -35.29 9.66
C ILE A 356 0.05 -36.53 10.07
N SER A 357 -0.45 -37.71 9.73
CA SER A 357 0.26 -38.97 9.90
C SER A 357 0.83 -39.44 8.56
N PRO A 358 2.14 -39.72 8.44
CA PRO A 358 2.72 -40.26 7.22
C PRO A 358 2.47 -41.77 7.02
N ASP A 359 2.24 -42.51 8.10
CA ASP A 359 2.30 -43.98 8.11
C ASP A 359 1.15 -44.67 8.84
N GLY A 360 0.17 -43.90 9.33
CA GLY A 360 -0.97 -44.42 10.09
C GLY A 360 -0.69 -44.57 11.58
N ASN A 361 0.55 -44.38 12.05
CA ASN A 361 1.01 -44.67 13.41
C ASN A 361 1.70 -43.50 14.12
N ASN A 362 2.46 -42.69 13.39
CA ASN A 362 3.18 -41.52 13.88
C ASN A 362 2.49 -40.24 13.41
N GLU A 363 2.70 -39.14 14.13
CA GLU A 363 2.05 -37.85 13.83
C GLU A 363 3.10 -36.74 13.69
N GLU A 364 2.94 -35.94 12.65
CA GLU A 364 3.59 -34.66 12.49
C GLU A 364 2.63 -33.55 12.89
N VAL A 365 3.07 -32.73 13.84
CA VAL A 365 2.23 -31.74 14.50
C VAL A 365 2.70 -30.33 14.18
N LEU A 366 1.76 -29.47 13.79
CA LEU A 366 1.91 -28.02 13.73
C LEU A 366 0.93 -27.40 14.73
N SER A 367 1.39 -26.48 15.57
CA SER A 367 0.54 -25.80 16.56
C SER A 367 0.77 -24.30 16.54
N THR A 368 -0.29 -23.53 16.80
CA THR A 368 -0.21 -22.09 17.01
C THR A 368 0.30 -21.75 18.41
N GLY A 369 0.62 -20.47 18.65
CA GLY A 369 0.63 -19.92 20.01
C GLY A 369 -0.77 -19.92 20.66
N GLU A 370 -0.86 -19.41 21.89
CA GLU A 370 -2.15 -19.26 22.60
C GLU A 370 -2.95 -18.08 22.05
N ILE A 371 -3.87 -18.37 21.14
CA ILE A 371 -4.61 -17.36 20.37
C ILE A 371 -6.12 -17.39 20.64
N LEU A 372 -6.64 -18.46 21.24
CA LEU A 372 -8.08 -18.62 21.43
C LEU A 372 -8.57 -18.02 22.76
N ALA A 373 -9.82 -17.56 22.73
CA ALA A 373 -10.58 -17.05 23.85
C ALA A 373 -12.01 -17.62 23.80
N LEU A 374 -12.61 -17.86 24.97
CA LEU A 374 -13.96 -18.40 25.09
C LEU A 374 -14.96 -17.48 24.40
N ASN A 375 -16.00 -18.06 23.79
CA ASN A 375 -17.11 -17.33 23.20
C ASN A 375 -16.68 -16.29 22.15
N THR A 376 -15.55 -16.50 21.49
CA THR A 376 -15.05 -15.62 20.41
C THR A 376 -15.07 -16.37 19.09
N TRP A 377 -15.54 -15.74 18.03
CA TRP A 377 -15.55 -16.34 16.69
C TRP A 377 -14.16 -16.28 16.05
N TYR A 378 -13.75 -17.39 15.44
CA TYR A 378 -12.52 -17.51 14.67
C TYR A 378 -12.82 -18.14 13.32
N THR A 379 -12.24 -17.57 12.27
CA THR A 379 -12.10 -18.25 10.98
C THR A 379 -10.73 -18.90 10.94
N VAL A 380 -10.68 -20.22 10.73
CA VAL A 380 -9.44 -20.99 10.69
C VAL A 380 -9.33 -21.68 9.34
N ARG A 381 -8.15 -21.55 8.73
CA ARG A 381 -7.78 -22.31 7.53
C ARG A 381 -6.46 -23.02 7.78
N VAL A 382 -6.40 -24.33 7.58
CA VAL A 382 -5.16 -25.09 7.60
C VAL A 382 -4.87 -25.64 6.22
N GLU A 383 -3.60 -25.68 5.86
CA GLU A 383 -3.16 -26.11 4.54
C GLU A 383 -1.97 -27.05 4.66
N TYR A 384 -1.95 -28.08 3.82
CA TYR A 384 -0.76 -28.83 3.46
C TYR A 384 -0.63 -28.84 1.93
N ASP A 385 0.40 -28.15 1.43
CA ASP A 385 0.64 -27.93 0.00
C ASP A 385 1.61 -28.96 -0.63
N GLY A 386 1.96 -30.01 0.09
CA GLY A 386 2.96 -31.01 -0.31
C GLY A 386 4.39 -30.68 0.15
N ALA A 387 4.64 -29.45 0.61
CA ALA A 387 5.95 -29.02 1.11
C ALA A 387 5.90 -28.35 2.48
N HIS A 388 4.76 -27.75 2.84
CA HIS A 388 4.57 -26.99 4.06
C HIS A 388 3.21 -27.26 4.69
N MET A 389 3.19 -27.37 6.00
CA MET A 389 1.99 -27.24 6.84
C MET A 389 1.81 -25.78 7.23
N LYS A 390 0.59 -25.24 7.12
CA LYS A 390 0.26 -23.85 7.45
C LYS A 390 -1.02 -23.78 8.28
N ILE A 391 -1.08 -22.84 9.23
CA ILE A 391 -2.30 -22.48 9.96
C ILE A 391 -2.51 -20.98 9.82
N PHE A 392 -3.67 -20.62 9.27
CA PHE A 392 -4.17 -19.26 9.19
C PHE A 392 -5.33 -19.09 10.18
N VAL A 393 -5.35 -17.97 10.89
CA VAL A 393 -6.46 -17.58 11.76
C VAL A 393 -6.86 -16.14 11.43
N ASN A 394 -8.14 -15.92 11.14
CA ASN A 394 -8.70 -14.67 10.64
C ASN A 394 -7.88 -14.13 9.45
N ASN A 395 -7.63 -15.01 8.48
CA ASN A 395 -6.88 -14.79 7.23
C ASN A 395 -5.41 -14.36 7.42
N LYS A 396 -4.85 -14.47 8.62
CA LYS A 396 -3.42 -14.23 8.88
C LYS A 396 -2.69 -15.54 9.10
N LEU A 397 -1.53 -15.74 8.45
CA LEU A 397 -0.64 -16.87 8.72
C LEU A 397 -0.09 -16.77 10.15
N ILE A 398 -0.39 -17.77 10.99
CA ILE A 398 0.01 -17.82 12.40
C ILE A 398 1.10 -18.87 12.65
N ALA A 399 1.07 -19.99 11.92
CA ALA A 399 2.05 -21.05 12.06
C ALA A 399 2.41 -21.65 10.69
N LEU A 400 3.68 -21.99 10.53
CA LEU A 400 4.26 -22.58 9.32
C LEU A 400 5.29 -23.63 9.74
N LYS A 401 5.32 -24.78 9.05
CA LYS A 401 6.33 -25.82 9.21
C LYS A 401 6.64 -26.48 7.88
N GLU A 402 7.91 -26.62 7.54
CA GLU A 402 8.33 -27.43 6.39
C GLU A 402 8.04 -28.91 6.67
N TYR A 403 7.42 -29.58 5.70
CA TYR A 403 7.06 -30.98 5.79
C TYR A 403 6.96 -31.60 4.39
N GLN A 404 7.84 -32.56 4.11
CA GLN A 404 7.94 -33.24 2.80
C GLN A 404 7.40 -34.69 2.86
N GLY A 405 6.65 -35.04 3.91
CA GLY A 405 6.05 -36.37 4.05
C GLY A 405 4.77 -36.53 3.22
N ILE A 406 4.00 -37.57 3.51
CA ILE A 406 2.71 -37.82 2.84
C ILE A 406 1.58 -37.77 3.88
N ILE A 407 0.34 -37.70 3.42
CA ILE A 407 -0.83 -37.96 4.27
C ILE A 407 -1.19 -39.45 4.12
N PHE A 408 -1.20 -40.18 5.21
CA PHE A 408 -1.55 -41.61 5.23
C PHE A 408 -2.96 -41.82 4.69
N LYS A 409 -3.12 -42.83 3.83
CA LYS A 409 -4.40 -43.16 3.20
C LYS A 409 -5.25 -44.01 4.15
N SER A 410 -6.15 -43.37 4.89
CA SER A 410 -7.01 -44.02 5.88
C SER A 410 -8.39 -44.34 5.30
N ASN A 411 -8.91 -45.51 5.67
CA ASN A 411 -10.24 -45.97 5.26
C ASN A 411 -11.34 -45.63 6.29
N VAL A 412 -11.03 -44.85 7.32
CA VAL A 412 -12.01 -44.47 8.35
C VAL A 412 -12.87 -43.30 7.88
N ASP A 413 -14.05 -43.17 8.47
CA ASP A 413 -14.96 -42.07 8.15
C ASP A 413 -14.37 -40.71 8.57
N LEU A 414 -14.82 -39.67 7.87
CA LEU A 414 -14.52 -38.31 8.27
C LEU A 414 -15.49 -37.90 9.37
N THR A 415 -14.96 -37.36 10.46
CA THR A 415 -15.74 -36.92 11.62
C THR A 415 -15.57 -35.42 11.88
N ILE A 416 -16.63 -34.77 12.34
CA ILE A 416 -16.63 -33.40 12.85
C ILE A 416 -17.08 -33.43 14.30
N GLY A 417 -16.34 -32.75 15.17
CA GLY A 417 -16.61 -32.67 16.59
C GLY A 417 -16.21 -33.92 17.39
N CYS A 418 -15.47 -34.86 16.80
CA CYS A 418 -14.89 -36.03 17.48
C CYS A 418 -13.75 -36.66 16.67
N GLU A 419 -12.99 -37.56 17.29
CA GLU A 419 -12.14 -38.56 16.61
C GLU A 419 -12.69 -39.97 16.86
N LEU A 420 -12.05 -40.99 16.28
CA LEU A 420 -12.44 -42.38 16.44
C LEU A 420 -11.43 -43.15 17.30
N PHE A 421 -11.95 -44.07 18.11
CA PHE A 421 -11.18 -45.13 18.76
C PHE A 421 -11.89 -46.45 18.50
N ASN A 422 -11.26 -47.36 17.77
CA ASN A 422 -11.88 -48.64 17.40
C ASN A 422 -13.22 -48.42 16.67
N ASN A 423 -13.22 -47.49 15.73
CA ASN A 423 -14.35 -47.06 14.91
C ASN A 423 -15.52 -46.41 15.69
N LYS A 424 -15.29 -46.06 16.97
CA LYS A 424 -16.28 -45.41 17.84
C LYS A 424 -15.90 -43.96 18.13
N PRO A 425 -16.83 -42.99 18.01
CA PRO A 425 -16.60 -41.60 18.37
C PRO A 425 -16.11 -41.41 19.81
N THR A 426 -15.06 -40.61 20.00
CA THR A 426 -14.50 -40.21 21.29
C THR A 426 -13.98 -38.75 21.23
N ASN A 427 -13.61 -38.17 22.38
CA ASN A 427 -13.05 -36.82 22.50
C ASN A 427 -13.90 -35.72 21.84
N PHE A 428 -15.18 -35.67 22.22
CA PHE A 428 -16.20 -34.78 21.65
C PHE A 428 -15.90 -33.29 21.86
N ALA A 429 -16.15 -32.47 20.85
CA ALA A 429 -15.98 -31.02 20.90
C ALA A 429 -17.11 -30.29 21.61
N ASN A 430 -16.76 -29.25 22.36
CA ASN A 430 -17.67 -28.25 22.90
C ASN A 430 -17.41 -26.92 22.18
N MET A 431 -18.19 -26.67 21.13
CA MET A 431 -18.01 -25.55 20.22
C MET A 431 -19.32 -25.21 19.50
N ILE A 432 -19.38 -24.02 18.92
CA ILE A 432 -20.37 -23.65 17.92
C ILE A 432 -19.65 -23.56 16.58
N LEU A 433 -20.21 -24.20 15.55
CA LEU A 433 -19.65 -24.27 14.20
C LEU A 433 -20.63 -23.65 13.21
N LYS A 434 -20.16 -22.72 12.37
CA LYS A 434 -21.00 -22.07 11.35
C LYS A 434 -20.89 -22.73 9.99
N TYR A 435 -19.68 -23.13 9.62
CA TYR A 435 -19.44 -23.99 8.47
C TYR A 435 -18.12 -24.74 8.61
N VAL A 436 -17.97 -25.79 7.82
CA VAL A 436 -16.69 -26.44 7.56
C VAL A 436 -16.59 -26.87 6.10
N ARG A 437 -15.39 -26.74 5.55
CA ARG A 437 -15.05 -27.12 4.19
C ARG A 437 -13.72 -27.87 4.16
N VAL A 438 -13.66 -28.99 3.45
CA VAL A 438 -12.47 -29.80 3.24
C VAL A 438 -12.21 -29.87 1.75
N LEU A 439 -10.99 -29.54 1.34
CA LEU A 439 -10.53 -29.60 -0.02
C LEU A 439 -9.38 -30.60 -0.16
N ASN A 440 -9.33 -31.32 -1.27
CA ASN A 440 -8.23 -32.22 -1.62
C ASN A 440 -7.05 -31.54 -2.34
N ASP A 441 -7.05 -30.21 -2.35
CA ASP A 441 -5.95 -29.38 -2.80
C ASP A 441 -5.97 -28.05 -2.03
N THR A 442 -4.88 -27.29 -2.12
CA THR A 442 -4.80 -25.91 -1.62
C THR A 442 -5.22 -24.98 -2.76
N PRO A 443 -6.37 -24.28 -2.66
CA PRO A 443 -6.73 -23.27 -3.65
C PRO A 443 -5.57 -22.27 -3.80
N PRO A 444 -5.20 -21.87 -5.03
CA PRO A 444 -4.21 -20.82 -5.18
C PRO A 444 -4.71 -19.56 -4.46
N ALA A 445 -3.92 -19.06 -3.53
CA ALA A 445 -4.14 -17.77 -2.89
C ALA A 445 -3.85 -16.66 -3.92
N THR A 446 -4.75 -16.49 -4.89
CA THR A 446 -4.71 -15.35 -5.80
C THR A 446 -5.74 -14.34 -5.35
N GLU A 447 -5.32 -13.11 -5.14
CA GLU A 447 -6.23 -12.00 -4.90
C GLU A 447 -6.81 -11.56 -6.25
N THR A 448 -7.90 -12.19 -6.70
CA THR A 448 -8.45 -11.89 -8.04
C THR A 448 -8.95 -10.47 -8.21
N ILE A 449 -9.14 -9.74 -7.10
CA ILE A 449 -9.39 -8.31 -7.19
C ILE A 449 -8.27 -7.58 -7.93
N PHE A 450 -7.01 -7.99 -7.71
CA PHE A 450 -5.87 -7.42 -8.40
C PHE A 450 -5.97 -7.65 -9.90
N TYR A 451 -6.42 -8.81 -10.37
CA TYR A 451 -6.60 -9.02 -11.80
C TYR A 451 -7.64 -8.09 -12.43
N ALA A 452 -8.69 -7.68 -11.70
CA ALA A 452 -9.62 -6.67 -12.20
C ALA A 452 -8.94 -5.30 -12.33
N TYR A 453 -8.19 -4.89 -11.32
CA TYR A 453 -7.40 -3.65 -11.35
C TYR A 453 -6.36 -3.65 -12.46
N ASP A 454 -5.62 -4.74 -12.56
CA ASP A 454 -4.57 -5.01 -13.53
C ASP A 454 -5.13 -4.99 -14.94
N PHE A 455 -6.29 -5.62 -15.17
CA PHE A 455 -6.96 -5.57 -16.45
C PHE A 455 -7.31 -4.13 -16.82
N LEU A 456 -7.99 -3.39 -15.93
CA LEU A 456 -8.40 -2.00 -16.20
C LEU A 456 -7.19 -1.06 -16.38
N SER A 457 -6.17 -1.23 -15.56
CA SER A 457 -4.93 -0.44 -15.61
C SER A 457 -4.12 -0.73 -16.86
N SER A 458 -3.82 -2.00 -17.14
CA SER A 458 -2.95 -2.41 -18.25
C SER A 458 -3.58 -2.21 -19.65
N THR A 459 -4.90 -2.14 -19.73
CA THR A 459 -5.64 -1.74 -20.93
C THR A 459 -5.77 -0.22 -21.07
N GLY A 460 -5.36 0.54 -20.05
CA GLY A 460 -5.35 2.00 -20.06
C GLY A 460 -6.74 2.61 -19.98
N PHE A 461 -7.68 1.98 -19.26
CA PHE A 461 -9.00 2.55 -19.02
C PHE A 461 -8.97 3.60 -17.91
N ASN A 462 -9.86 4.58 -18.01
CA ASN A 462 -10.16 5.52 -16.93
C ASN A 462 -11.19 4.88 -16.01
N TYR A 463 -10.84 4.70 -14.73
CA TYR A 463 -11.74 4.10 -13.74
C TYR A 463 -11.48 4.64 -12.33
N THR A 464 -12.50 4.65 -11.48
CA THR A 464 -12.40 4.83 -10.02
C THR A 464 -12.69 3.51 -9.33
N THR A 465 -12.49 3.46 -8.01
CA THR A 465 -13.09 2.43 -7.15
C THR A 465 -14.18 3.01 -6.27
N VAL A 466 -15.11 2.14 -5.88
CA VAL A 466 -16.20 2.42 -4.94
C VAL A 466 -16.54 1.15 -4.18
N LEU A 467 -16.78 1.26 -2.88
CA LEU A 467 -17.18 0.10 -2.07
C LEU A 467 -18.63 -0.29 -2.36
N SER A 468 -18.94 -1.58 -2.34
CA SER A 468 -20.28 -2.09 -2.69
C SER A 468 -21.41 -1.65 -1.75
N LYS A 469 -21.07 -1.09 -0.58
CA LYS A 469 -22.03 -0.51 0.37
C LYS A 469 -22.21 1.00 0.21
N ASP A 470 -21.28 1.66 -0.48
CA ASP A 470 -21.36 3.09 -0.74
C ASP A 470 -22.45 3.38 -1.79
N ASN A 471 -23.35 4.30 -1.47
CA ASN A 471 -24.45 4.72 -2.34
C ASN A 471 -24.01 5.54 -3.55
N ALA A 472 -22.83 6.18 -3.49
CA ALA A 472 -22.24 6.88 -4.62
C ALA A 472 -22.06 5.96 -5.85
N ARG A 473 -22.03 4.63 -5.65
CA ARG A 473 -21.94 3.65 -6.74
C ARG A 473 -23.05 3.78 -7.78
N ASN A 474 -24.22 4.32 -7.43
CA ASN A 474 -25.35 4.46 -8.34
C ASN A 474 -25.20 5.62 -9.33
N SER A 475 -24.19 6.48 -9.16
CA SER A 475 -23.96 7.67 -10.00
C SER A 475 -23.03 7.44 -11.21
N TYR A 476 -22.44 6.25 -11.35
CA TYR A 476 -21.48 5.97 -12.41
C TYR A 476 -22.15 5.41 -13.66
N GLN A 477 -21.76 5.92 -14.83
CA GLN A 477 -22.29 5.47 -16.13
C GLN A 477 -21.96 4.00 -16.42
N THR A 478 -20.76 3.57 -16.04
CA THR A 478 -20.32 2.18 -16.19
C THR A 478 -19.89 1.63 -14.84
N GLN A 479 -20.44 0.48 -14.46
CA GLN A 479 -20.06 -0.24 -13.25
C GLN A 479 -19.35 -1.54 -13.64
N VAL A 480 -18.18 -1.76 -13.06
CA VAL A 480 -17.39 -2.97 -13.28
C VAL A 480 -17.49 -3.84 -12.03
N LEU A 481 -17.94 -5.08 -12.21
CA LEU A 481 -18.00 -6.11 -11.21
C LEU A 481 -16.78 -7.02 -11.37
N PRO A 482 -15.95 -7.19 -10.33
CA PRO A 482 -14.64 -7.83 -10.47
C PRO A 482 -14.72 -9.36 -10.63
N TYR A 483 -15.84 -9.98 -10.28
CA TYR A 483 -15.98 -11.42 -10.16
C TYR A 483 -17.24 -11.95 -10.83
N ASP A 484 -17.20 -13.23 -11.18
CA ASP A 484 -18.38 -14.05 -11.40
C ASP A 484 -18.57 -14.97 -10.17
N ASP A 485 -19.31 -14.49 -9.17
CA ASP A 485 -19.62 -15.25 -7.96
C ASP A 485 -20.98 -14.88 -7.34
N ILE A 486 -21.34 -15.58 -6.26
CA ILE A 486 -22.62 -15.35 -5.56
C ILE A 486 -22.70 -13.97 -4.89
N ILE A 487 -21.58 -13.45 -4.37
CA ILE A 487 -21.55 -12.14 -3.70
C ILE A 487 -21.89 -11.06 -4.74
N THR A 488 -21.30 -11.19 -5.90
CA THR A 488 -21.45 -10.28 -7.03
C THR A 488 -22.81 -10.44 -7.70
N TYR A 489 -23.36 -11.66 -7.78
CA TYR A 489 -24.74 -11.90 -8.20
C TYR A 489 -25.76 -11.24 -7.26
N LYS A 490 -25.54 -11.29 -5.94
CA LYS A 490 -26.37 -10.57 -4.96
C LYS A 490 -26.26 -9.05 -5.15
N LEU A 491 -25.08 -8.54 -5.44
CA LEU A 491 -24.89 -7.12 -5.75
C LEU A 491 -25.65 -6.72 -7.03
N LEU A 492 -25.57 -7.53 -8.09
CA LEU A 492 -26.33 -7.31 -9.33
C LEU A 492 -27.85 -7.25 -9.06
N THR A 493 -28.38 -8.22 -8.33
CA THR A 493 -29.81 -8.23 -8.00
C THR A 493 -30.25 -7.00 -7.19
N GLN A 494 -29.41 -6.50 -6.28
CA GLN A 494 -29.65 -5.24 -5.55
C GLN A 494 -29.67 -4.01 -6.48
N LEU A 495 -28.71 -3.93 -7.42
CA LEU A 495 -28.66 -2.85 -8.42
C LEU A 495 -29.91 -2.85 -9.31
N GLU A 496 -30.40 -4.04 -9.67
CA GLU A 496 -31.62 -4.18 -10.46
C GLU A 496 -32.92 -3.81 -9.72
N THR A 497 -32.94 -3.89 -8.39
CA THR A 497 -34.13 -3.55 -7.60
C THR A 497 -34.23 -2.06 -7.26
N ASN A 498 -33.11 -1.33 -7.23
CA ASN A 498 -33.06 0.07 -6.84
C ASN A 498 -33.39 1.01 -8.02
N GLN A 499 -34.66 1.09 -8.42
CA GLN A 499 -35.13 1.85 -9.60
C GLN A 499 -35.01 3.40 -9.52
N LYS A 500 -34.47 3.98 -8.44
CA LYS A 500 -34.36 5.45 -8.31
C LYS A 500 -33.14 5.97 -9.07
N VAL A 501 -33.42 6.49 -10.28
CA VAL A 501 -32.56 7.29 -11.18
C VAL A 501 -31.12 6.78 -11.24
N ILE A 502 -30.91 5.76 -12.08
CA ILE A 502 -29.60 5.20 -12.34
C ILE A 502 -29.12 5.72 -13.69
N ASP A 503 -28.08 6.57 -13.68
CA ASP A 503 -27.35 7.00 -14.89
C ASP A 503 -26.45 5.87 -15.46
N THR A 504 -26.38 4.72 -14.77
CA THR A 504 -25.65 3.53 -15.23
C THR A 504 -26.28 2.91 -16.46
N ASN A 505 -25.52 2.92 -17.56
CA ASN A 505 -25.88 2.32 -18.83
C ASN A 505 -25.29 0.91 -19.00
N TYR A 506 -24.10 0.69 -18.44
CA TYR A 506 -23.32 -0.52 -18.66
C TYR A 506 -22.91 -1.19 -17.35
N LEU A 507 -23.10 -2.51 -17.29
CA LEU A 507 -22.57 -3.35 -16.24
C LEU A 507 -21.59 -4.35 -16.84
N VAL A 508 -20.31 -4.19 -16.52
CA VAL A 508 -19.23 -5.06 -17.00
C VAL A 508 -18.91 -6.07 -15.91
N ILE A 509 -19.02 -7.35 -16.21
CA ILE A 509 -18.65 -8.46 -15.34
C ILE A 509 -17.31 -8.98 -15.84
N LEU A 510 -16.25 -8.77 -15.05
CA LEU A 510 -14.94 -9.33 -15.32
C LEU A 510 -14.86 -10.71 -14.65
N ASN A 511 -14.78 -11.76 -15.46
CA ASN A 511 -14.56 -13.10 -14.92
C ASN A 511 -13.08 -13.26 -14.55
N THR A 512 -12.72 -12.88 -13.33
CA THR A 512 -11.35 -13.05 -12.80
C THR A 512 -11.18 -14.29 -11.94
N ASN A 513 -12.27 -14.84 -11.40
CA ASN A 513 -12.30 -15.89 -10.39
C ASN A 513 -12.96 -17.20 -10.87
N GLY A 514 -13.25 -17.33 -12.16
CA GLY A 514 -13.82 -18.53 -12.76
C GLY A 514 -15.33 -18.45 -13.00
N TYR A 515 -15.91 -19.56 -13.43
CA TYR A 515 -17.27 -19.58 -13.97
C TYR A 515 -18.31 -19.72 -12.85
N GLY A 516 -18.96 -18.63 -12.50
CA GLY A 516 -19.95 -18.56 -11.44
C GLY A 516 -21.39 -18.40 -11.96
N PRO A 517 -22.33 -17.96 -11.10
CA PRO A 517 -23.74 -17.86 -11.46
C PRO A 517 -24.03 -16.73 -12.47
N LEU A 518 -23.17 -15.72 -12.61
CA LEU A 518 -23.38 -14.64 -13.57
C LEU A 518 -23.17 -15.10 -15.02
N LEU A 519 -22.31 -16.10 -15.26
CA LEU A 519 -22.16 -16.70 -16.60
C LEU A 519 -23.51 -17.19 -17.16
N SER A 520 -24.38 -17.76 -16.31
CA SER A 520 -25.67 -18.33 -16.71
C SER A 520 -26.61 -17.34 -17.41
N LEU A 521 -26.41 -16.04 -17.17
CA LEU A 521 -27.14 -14.96 -17.86
C LEU A 521 -26.76 -14.87 -19.36
N PHE A 522 -25.56 -15.32 -19.71
CA PHE A 522 -24.98 -15.21 -21.04
C PHE A 522 -24.91 -16.57 -21.77
N GLY A 523 -24.63 -17.65 -21.05
CA GLY A 523 -24.47 -19.00 -21.60
C GLY A 523 -24.18 -20.04 -20.53
N ASN A 524 -23.88 -21.26 -20.96
CA ASN A 524 -23.53 -22.38 -20.08
C ASN A 524 -22.17 -22.96 -20.47
N ILE A 525 -21.34 -23.24 -19.46
CA ILE A 525 -20.04 -23.89 -19.66
C ILE A 525 -20.22 -25.39 -19.89
N SER A 526 -19.50 -25.92 -20.88
CA SER A 526 -19.36 -27.37 -21.10
C SER A 526 -18.17 -27.93 -20.31
N SER A 527 -18.16 -29.24 -20.06
CA SER A 527 -16.97 -29.96 -19.60
C SER A 527 -15.83 -29.95 -20.62
N ASP A 528 -16.15 -29.70 -21.89
CA ASP A 528 -15.16 -29.70 -22.97
C ASP A 528 -14.30 -28.44 -22.96
N SER A 529 -13.04 -28.59 -23.39
CA SER A 529 -12.10 -27.49 -23.56
C SER A 529 -11.21 -27.72 -24.77
N PHE A 530 -10.68 -26.64 -25.34
CA PHE A 530 -9.76 -26.69 -26.47
C PHE A 530 -8.58 -25.75 -26.26
N LEU A 531 -7.51 -25.95 -27.03
CA LEU A 531 -6.37 -25.04 -27.08
C LEU A 531 -6.65 -23.94 -28.10
N ALA A 532 -6.92 -22.73 -27.63
CA ALA A 532 -7.07 -21.55 -28.44
C ALA A 532 -5.71 -20.99 -28.81
N ASN A 533 -5.46 -20.82 -30.11
CA ASN A 533 -4.22 -20.21 -30.63
C ASN A 533 -4.42 -18.75 -31.03
N GLY A 534 -5.62 -18.21 -30.88
CA GLY A 534 -5.90 -16.81 -31.13
C GLY A 534 -7.20 -16.30 -30.50
N ILE A 535 -7.37 -14.99 -30.59
CA ILE A 535 -8.62 -14.27 -30.32
C ILE A 535 -9.09 -13.65 -31.62
N PHE A 536 -10.36 -13.83 -31.92
CA PHE A 536 -11.03 -13.24 -33.05
C PHE A 536 -12.08 -12.23 -32.57
N SER A 537 -11.99 -11.02 -33.08
CA SER A 537 -13.02 -9.97 -32.96
C SER A 537 -13.28 -9.43 -34.36
N ASP A 538 -12.88 -8.18 -34.63
CA ASP A 538 -12.78 -7.64 -36.00
C ASP A 538 -11.44 -8.03 -36.65
N GLU A 539 -10.41 -8.29 -35.83
CA GLU A 539 -9.09 -8.76 -36.25
C GLU A 539 -8.72 -10.07 -35.54
N TYR A 540 -7.86 -10.87 -36.18
CA TYR A 540 -7.29 -12.09 -35.59
C TYR A 540 -5.98 -11.78 -34.87
N PHE A 541 -5.95 -12.03 -33.57
CA PHE A 541 -4.77 -11.92 -32.73
C PHE A 541 -4.25 -13.31 -32.38
N THR A 542 -2.98 -13.58 -32.66
CA THR A 542 -2.34 -14.85 -32.28
C THR A 542 -1.92 -14.84 -30.80
N ILE A 543 -2.29 -15.89 -30.07
CA ILE A 543 -1.83 -16.15 -28.70
C ILE A 543 -0.68 -17.16 -28.76
N GLN A 544 0.43 -16.85 -28.12
CA GLN A 544 1.59 -17.74 -28.00
C GLN A 544 2.13 -17.69 -26.56
N PRO A 545 2.18 -18.83 -25.84
CA PRO A 545 1.72 -20.17 -26.25
C PRO A 545 0.18 -20.28 -26.32
N PRO A 546 -0.40 -21.23 -27.10
CA PRO A 546 -1.85 -21.47 -27.12
C PRO A 546 -2.40 -21.74 -25.73
N ILE A 547 -3.63 -21.27 -25.47
CA ILE A 547 -4.23 -21.33 -24.15
C ILE A 547 -5.39 -22.30 -24.05
N LYS A 548 -5.53 -23.01 -22.92
CA LYS A 548 -6.68 -23.89 -22.68
C LYS A 548 -7.92 -23.07 -22.32
N VAL A 549 -9.00 -23.22 -23.08
CA VAL A 549 -10.26 -22.49 -22.93
C VAL A 549 -11.44 -23.46 -22.93
N PRO A 550 -12.41 -23.35 -21.99
CA PRO A 550 -13.60 -24.17 -22.01
C PRO A 550 -14.59 -23.74 -23.09
N VAL A 551 -15.37 -24.68 -23.60
CA VAL A 551 -16.46 -24.39 -24.55
C VAL A 551 -17.64 -23.79 -23.77
N ILE A 552 -18.12 -22.62 -24.22
CA ILE A 552 -19.31 -21.98 -23.64
C ILE A 552 -20.39 -21.91 -24.72
N THR A 553 -21.54 -22.52 -24.43
CA THR A 553 -22.73 -22.45 -25.27
C THR A 553 -23.52 -21.20 -24.90
N ILE A 554 -23.64 -20.27 -25.84
CA ILE A 554 -24.33 -18.98 -25.61
C ILE A 554 -25.85 -19.14 -25.58
N ASN A 555 -26.52 -18.31 -24.79
CA ASN A 555 -27.98 -18.18 -24.80
C ASN A 555 -28.45 -17.42 -26.06
N ASN A 556 -29.68 -17.66 -26.51
CA ASN A 556 -30.23 -17.10 -27.76
C ASN A 556 -30.20 -15.55 -27.83
N ASN A 557 -30.24 -14.85 -26.70
CA ASN A 557 -30.27 -13.39 -26.64
C ASN A 557 -28.88 -12.76 -26.44
N THR A 558 -27.83 -13.58 -26.42
CA THR A 558 -26.46 -13.14 -26.16
C THR A 558 -25.71 -12.91 -27.47
N LYS A 559 -25.08 -11.74 -27.61
CA LYS A 559 -24.18 -11.42 -28.73
C LYS A 559 -22.73 -11.60 -28.32
N VAL A 560 -21.93 -12.24 -29.17
CA VAL A 560 -20.48 -12.38 -28.97
C VAL A 560 -19.76 -11.26 -29.72
N LYS A 561 -18.91 -10.50 -29.01
CA LYS A 561 -18.08 -9.42 -29.59
C LYS A 561 -16.63 -9.84 -29.82
N ALA A 562 -16.14 -10.79 -29.03
CA ALA A 562 -14.82 -11.38 -29.20
C ALA A 562 -14.88 -12.83 -28.74
N GLN A 563 -14.03 -13.68 -29.32
CA GLN A 563 -13.99 -15.10 -29.03
C GLN A 563 -12.56 -15.63 -29.08
N TYR A 564 -12.25 -16.56 -28.20
CA TYR A 564 -11.12 -17.46 -28.33
C TYR A 564 -11.38 -18.42 -29.48
N VAL A 565 -10.37 -18.69 -30.30
CA VAL A 565 -10.51 -19.53 -31.49
C VAL A 565 -9.33 -20.45 -31.69
N ASN A 566 -9.60 -21.58 -32.32
CA ASN A 566 -8.63 -22.33 -33.11
C ASN A 566 -9.29 -22.76 -34.44
N ASN A 567 -8.64 -23.63 -35.20
CA ASN A 567 -9.13 -24.04 -36.52
C ASN A 567 -10.50 -24.76 -36.49
N ALA A 568 -10.94 -25.30 -35.36
CA ALA A 568 -12.13 -26.14 -35.26
C ALA A 568 -13.16 -25.65 -34.23
N PHE A 569 -12.73 -24.89 -33.22
CA PHE A 569 -13.55 -24.52 -32.08
C PHE A 569 -13.43 -23.03 -31.77
N SER A 570 -14.51 -22.49 -31.20
CA SER A 570 -14.56 -21.13 -30.68
C SER A 570 -15.26 -21.10 -29.32
N SER A 571 -14.85 -20.19 -28.45
CA SER A 571 -15.53 -19.91 -27.18
C SER A 571 -15.54 -18.41 -26.92
N PRO A 572 -16.66 -17.83 -26.46
CA PRO A 572 -16.78 -16.39 -26.23
C PRO A 572 -15.77 -15.85 -25.22
N LEU A 573 -15.15 -14.73 -25.59
CA LEU A 573 -14.33 -13.88 -24.73
C LEU A 573 -15.13 -12.68 -24.22
N ILE A 574 -15.86 -11.99 -25.10
CA ILE A 574 -16.75 -10.89 -24.71
C ILE A 574 -18.17 -11.21 -25.16
N MET A 575 -19.09 -11.25 -24.21
CA MET A 575 -20.52 -11.47 -24.45
C MET A 575 -21.33 -10.28 -24.00
N ILE A 576 -22.41 -9.98 -24.72
CA ILE A 576 -23.30 -8.87 -24.43
C ILE A 576 -24.74 -9.37 -24.41
N THR A 577 -25.48 -9.01 -23.39
CA THR A 577 -26.93 -9.23 -23.31
C THR A 577 -27.60 -8.00 -22.70
N THR A 578 -28.92 -7.88 -22.87
CA THR A 578 -29.70 -6.79 -22.28
C THR A 578 -30.65 -7.37 -21.26
N ARG A 579 -30.68 -6.77 -20.06
CA ARG A 579 -31.58 -7.18 -18.98
C ARG A 579 -32.16 -5.95 -18.31
N LYS A 580 -33.49 -5.83 -18.32
CA LYS A 580 -34.20 -4.62 -17.86
C LYS A 580 -33.65 -3.39 -18.59
N GLN A 581 -33.09 -2.43 -17.84
CA GLN A 581 -32.50 -1.20 -18.36
C GLN A 581 -30.99 -1.28 -18.61
N PHE A 582 -30.33 -2.39 -18.24
CA PHE A 582 -28.87 -2.51 -18.30
C PHE A 582 -28.41 -3.26 -19.54
N THR A 583 -27.33 -2.78 -20.13
CA THR A 583 -26.50 -3.58 -21.04
C THR A 583 -25.46 -4.31 -20.19
N LEU A 584 -25.60 -5.63 -20.09
CA LEU A 584 -24.68 -6.49 -19.37
C LEU A 584 -23.58 -6.96 -20.32
N ILE A 585 -22.32 -6.84 -19.90
CA ILE A 585 -21.14 -7.21 -20.69
C ILE A 585 -20.32 -8.18 -19.85
N TYR A 586 -20.15 -9.41 -20.33
CA TYR A 586 -19.33 -10.42 -19.65
C TYR A 586 -17.99 -10.55 -20.37
N VAL A 587 -16.90 -10.39 -19.63
CA VAL A 587 -15.53 -10.45 -20.14
C VAL A 587 -14.83 -11.66 -19.53
N ASN A 588 -14.70 -12.72 -20.31
CA ASN A 588 -14.16 -14.01 -19.91
C ASN A 588 -12.62 -14.03 -19.92
N ILE A 589 -11.98 -13.25 -19.04
CA ILE A 589 -10.50 -13.15 -18.94
C ILE A 589 -9.86 -14.26 -18.09
N TYR A 590 -10.65 -15.09 -17.40
CA TYR A 590 -10.14 -16.16 -16.55
C TYR A 590 -9.16 -17.13 -17.25
N PRO A 591 -9.38 -17.60 -18.49
CA PRO A 591 -8.39 -18.41 -19.21
C PRO A 591 -7.03 -17.73 -19.41
N LEU A 592 -7.04 -16.40 -19.60
CA LEU A 592 -5.81 -15.61 -19.76
C LEU A 592 -5.07 -15.47 -18.44
N ILE A 593 -5.80 -15.27 -17.33
CA ILE A 593 -5.25 -15.18 -15.98
C ILE A 593 -4.57 -16.49 -15.59
N GLN A 594 -5.26 -17.63 -15.76
CA GLN A 594 -4.73 -18.96 -15.41
C GLN A 594 -3.40 -19.31 -16.09
N GLN A 595 -3.07 -18.63 -17.19
CA GLN A 595 -1.92 -18.92 -18.03
C GLN A 595 -1.00 -17.69 -18.19
N ASN A 596 -1.14 -16.70 -17.30
CA ASN A 596 -0.32 -15.49 -17.22
C ASN A 596 -0.23 -14.69 -18.54
N GLN A 597 -1.30 -14.70 -19.35
CA GLN A 597 -1.36 -14.00 -20.63
C GLN A 597 -2.04 -12.63 -20.54
N VAL A 598 -2.66 -12.28 -19.41
CA VAL A 598 -3.46 -11.04 -19.26
C VAL A 598 -2.64 -9.75 -19.49
N PHE A 599 -1.32 -9.79 -19.30
CA PHE A 599 -0.41 -8.65 -19.46
C PHE A 599 0.25 -8.53 -20.82
N ASN A 600 -0.12 -9.37 -21.79
CA ASN A 600 0.44 -9.30 -23.13
C ASN A 600 0.03 -7.96 -23.79
N GLN A 601 0.98 -7.08 -24.08
CA GLN A 601 0.70 -5.73 -24.59
C GLN A 601 -0.09 -5.69 -25.90
N ARG A 602 0.06 -6.70 -26.76
CA ARG A 602 -0.69 -6.78 -28.02
C ARG A 602 -2.15 -7.15 -27.75
N LEU A 603 -2.35 -8.10 -26.84
CA LEU A 603 -3.67 -8.49 -26.35
C LEU A 603 -4.37 -7.32 -25.67
N THR A 604 -3.71 -6.63 -24.73
CA THR A 604 -4.34 -5.54 -23.99
C THR A 604 -4.78 -4.42 -24.93
N ARG A 605 -3.97 -4.02 -25.92
CA ARG A 605 -4.36 -3.03 -26.95
C ARG A 605 -5.59 -3.44 -27.74
N SER A 606 -5.68 -4.71 -28.14
CA SER A 606 -6.85 -5.23 -28.86
C SER A 606 -8.10 -5.18 -27.98
N LEU A 607 -7.99 -5.60 -26.71
CA LEU A 607 -9.09 -5.51 -25.75
C LEU A 607 -9.48 -4.07 -25.46
N THR A 608 -8.53 -3.12 -25.39
CA THR A 608 -8.79 -1.68 -25.29
C THR A 608 -9.67 -1.20 -26.43
N GLY A 609 -9.35 -1.56 -27.67
CA GLY A 609 -10.14 -1.18 -28.85
C GLY A 609 -11.59 -1.63 -28.75
N ILE A 610 -11.83 -2.89 -28.36
CA ILE A 610 -13.17 -3.47 -28.27
C ILE A 610 -13.98 -2.83 -27.13
N MET A 611 -13.36 -2.70 -25.96
CA MET A 611 -14.04 -2.27 -24.73
C MET A 611 -14.15 -0.75 -24.58
N SER A 612 -13.41 0.04 -25.38
CA SER A 612 -13.49 1.51 -25.40
C SER A 612 -14.89 2.07 -25.70
N ASN A 613 -15.77 1.25 -26.30
CA ASN A 613 -17.18 1.59 -26.51
C ASN A 613 -18.02 1.61 -25.22
N TYR A 614 -17.52 0.99 -24.14
CA TYR A 614 -18.25 0.79 -22.89
C TYR A 614 -17.51 1.36 -21.67
N ILE A 615 -16.17 1.46 -21.76
CA ILE A 615 -15.31 2.00 -20.72
C ILE A 615 -14.45 3.10 -21.33
N GLU A 616 -14.45 4.27 -20.70
CA GLU A 616 -13.67 5.42 -21.13
C GLU A 616 -12.16 5.14 -21.06
N THR A 617 -11.40 5.58 -22.07
CA THR A 617 -9.94 5.44 -22.07
C THR A 617 -9.27 6.54 -21.25
N TYR A 618 -8.18 6.20 -20.57
CA TYR A 618 -7.39 7.14 -19.78
C TYR A 618 -6.65 8.14 -20.66
N ASP A 619 -6.75 9.43 -20.32
CA ASP A 619 -6.02 10.50 -20.97
C ASP A 619 -4.52 10.41 -20.65
N GLU A 620 -3.71 10.15 -21.69
CA GLU A 620 -2.27 9.94 -21.55
C GLU A 620 -1.51 11.19 -21.09
N THR A 621 -2.13 12.37 -21.21
CA THR A 621 -1.54 13.66 -20.79
C THR A 621 -1.68 13.91 -19.30
N VAL A 622 -2.58 13.19 -18.61
CA VAL A 622 -2.80 13.31 -17.17
C VAL A 622 -1.55 12.85 -16.43
N LYS A 623 -1.07 13.73 -15.55
CA LYS A 623 0.07 13.48 -14.67
C LYS A 623 -0.43 13.24 -13.25
N SER A 624 0.16 12.28 -12.56
CA SER A 624 -0.12 12.06 -11.14
C SER A 624 0.24 13.30 -10.33
N ARG A 625 -0.72 13.79 -9.55
CA ARG A 625 -0.61 14.98 -8.68
C ARG A 625 0.51 14.83 -7.66
N TRP A 626 0.82 13.59 -7.27
CA TRP A 626 1.92 13.24 -6.38
C TRP A 626 3.25 13.93 -6.75
N PHE A 627 3.57 14.01 -8.05
CA PHE A 627 4.89 14.49 -8.49
C PHE A 627 5.02 16.03 -8.57
N TYR A 628 3.93 16.78 -8.40
CA TYR A 628 3.95 18.24 -8.58
C TYR A 628 3.13 19.03 -7.57
N GLU A 629 2.32 18.38 -6.73
CA GLU A 629 1.60 19.03 -5.65
C GLU A 629 2.25 18.78 -4.28
N PRO A 630 2.21 19.78 -3.37
CA PRO A 630 2.61 19.58 -1.99
C PRO A 630 1.79 18.46 -1.36
N SER A 631 2.50 17.44 -0.90
CA SER A 631 1.90 16.22 -0.35
C SER A 631 2.44 15.90 1.02
N MET A 632 1.59 15.28 1.84
CA MET A 632 1.97 14.66 3.10
C MET A 632 1.74 13.15 2.99
N LEU A 633 2.67 12.38 3.54
CA LEU A 633 2.60 10.93 3.67
C LEU A 633 2.76 10.57 5.15
N PHE A 634 1.83 9.79 5.70
CA PHE A 634 1.88 9.36 7.10
C PHE A 634 1.13 8.05 7.30
N LYS A 635 1.38 7.33 8.40
CA LYS A 635 0.59 6.13 8.74
C LYS A 635 -0.76 6.51 9.36
N GLY A 636 -0.76 7.48 10.24
CA GLY A 636 -1.96 7.95 10.91
C GLY A 636 -1.72 9.29 11.60
N PHE A 637 -2.77 9.87 12.14
CA PHE A 637 -2.64 10.97 13.08
C PHE A 637 -3.74 10.95 14.13
N LYS A 638 -3.46 11.62 15.24
CA LYS A 638 -4.45 12.02 16.26
C LYS A 638 -4.55 13.54 16.27
N ALA A 639 -5.76 14.06 16.22
CA ALA A 639 -6.03 15.48 16.23
C ALA A 639 -6.96 15.85 17.39
N SER A 640 -6.71 17.00 18.01
CA SER A 640 -7.56 17.61 19.03
C SER A 640 -7.77 19.10 18.71
N GLY A 641 -8.93 19.66 19.06
CA GLY A 641 -9.28 21.06 18.80
C GLY A 641 -10.65 21.19 18.15
N ILE A 642 -10.81 22.13 17.21
CA ILE A 642 -12.04 22.24 16.40
C ILE A 642 -11.77 21.53 15.07
N ILE A 643 -12.41 20.38 14.85
CA ILE A 643 -12.19 19.54 13.68
C ILE A 643 -13.47 19.49 12.86
N GLN A 644 -13.36 19.83 11.58
CA GLN A 644 -14.44 19.74 10.60
C GLN A 644 -14.00 18.84 9.45
N VAL A 645 -14.83 17.86 9.10
CA VAL A 645 -14.57 16.92 8.01
C VAL A 645 -15.70 17.01 7.00
N GLY A 646 -15.36 17.35 5.76
CA GLY A 646 -16.25 17.35 4.60
C GLY A 646 -15.99 16.13 3.72
N SER A 647 -17.04 15.46 3.26
CA SER A 647 -16.96 14.45 2.21
C SER A 647 -18.25 14.42 1.38
N THR A 648 -18.14 13.95 0.15
CA THR A 648 -19.28 13.68 -0.73
C THR A 648 -19.85 12.28 -0.52
N SER A 649 -19.13 11.39 0.18
CA SER A 649 -19.58 10.01 0.34
C SER A 649 -19.11 9.33 1.63
N ILE A 650 -19.99 8.49 2.18
CA ILE A 650 -19.72 7.61 3.31
C ILE A 650 -20.15 6.18 2.98
N ALA A 651 -19.25 5.24 3.21
CA ALA A 651 -19.51 3.82 2.98
C ALA A 651 -20.18 3.15 4.19
N SER A 652 -19.79 3.53 5.41
CA SER A 652 -20.32 2.93 6.64
C SER A 652 -20.08 3.80 7.87
N ILE A 653 -20.98 3.70 8.86
CA ILE A 653 -20.82 4.24 10.22
C ILE A 653 -21.02 3.12 11.23
N LYS A 654 -20.00 2.91 12.07
CA LYS A 654 -20.05 1.99 13.21
C LYS A 654 -19.98 2.78 14.50
N ILE A 655 -20.94 2.55 15.38
CA ILE A 655 -21.06 3.25 16.66
C ILE A 655 -20.60 2.28 17.76
N GLN A 656 -19.72 2.74 18.64
CA GLN A 656 -19.14 1.88 19.68
C GLN A 656 -19.94 1.95 20.99
N GLY A 657 -20.25 0.79 21.59
CA GLY A 657 -20.81 0.68 22.94
C GLY A 657 -22.24 1.20 23.12
N ASN A 658 -22.60 1.59 24.36
CA ASN A 658 -23.91 2.13 24.73
C ASN A 658 -24.05 3.62 24.34
N SER A 659 -23.74 3.95 23.10
CA SER A 659 -23.83 5.32 22.61
C SER A 659 -25.29 5.78 22.48
N ILE A 660 -25.50 7.08 22.68
CA ILE A 660 -26.80 7.74 22.48
C ILE A 660 -26.72 8.52 21.18
N VAL A 661 -27.67 8.30 20.26
CA VAL A 661 -27.74 9.02 19.00
C VAL A 661 -28.97 9.92 19.04
N LYS A 662 -28.77 11.21 18.86
CA LYS A 662 -29.84 12.19 18.69
C LYS A 662 -29.95 12.53 17.22
N MET A 663 -31.10 12.32 16.63
CA MET A 663 -31.38 12.69 15.24
C MET A 663 -32.52 13.71 15.26
N ASN A 664 -32.22 14.96 14.93
CA ASN A 664 -33.13 16.09 15.11
C ASN A 664 -33.64 16.17 16.56
N SER A 665 -34.92 15.85 16.80
CA SER A 665 -35.55 15.86 18.13
C SER A 665 -35.70 14.47 18.76
N GLU A 666 -35.33 13.40 18.06
CA GLU A 666 -35.50 12.02 18.52
C GLU A 666 -34.20 11.46 19.09
N THR A 667 -34.30 10.62 20.12
CA THR A 667 -33.15 10.00 20.79
C THR A 667 -33.23 8.49 20.70
N TYR A 668 -32.15 7.87 20.25
CA TYR A 668 -31.99 6.44 20.05
C TYR A 668 -30.87 5.92 20.95
N TYR A 669 -31.08 4.74 21.55
CA TYR A 669 -30.16 4.14 22.50
C TYR A 669 -29.59 2.82 21.94
N ASN A 670 -28.32 2.55 22.23
CA ASN A 670 -27.65 1.28 21.92
C ASN A 670 -27.67 0.91 20.42
N MET A 671 -27.59 1.91 19.53
CA MET A 671 -27.42 1.65 18.10
C MET A 671 -25.97 1.26 17.80
N SER A 672 -25.78 0.17 17.06
CA SER A 672 -24.47 -0.32 16.65
C SER A 672 -24.05 0.17 15.26
N THR A 673 -25.01 0.48 14.39
CA THR A 673 -24.78 0.88 13.00
C THR A 673 -25.76 1.98 12.60
N LEU A 674 -25.32 2.86 11.70
CA LEU A 674 -26.15 3.91 11.12
C LEU A 674 -25.94 3.93 9.61
N LYS A 675 -27.03 3.74 8.85
CA LYS A 675 -26.99 3.76 7.39
C LYS A 675 -27.46 5.12 6.88
N ILE A 676 -26.64 5.76 6.06
CA ILE A 676 -26.92 7.07 5.48
C ILE A 676 -27.05 6.94 3.97
N GLU A 677 -28.20 7.34 3.41
CA GLU A 677 -28.46 7.24 1.97
C GLU A 677 -29.01 8.55 1.38
N GLY A 678 -28.61 8.87 0.15
CA GLY A 678 -29.23 9.92 -0.65
C GLY A 678 -28.84 11.36 -0.27
N TYR A 679 -27.63 11.60 0.25
CA TYR A 679 -27.13 12.95 0.55
C TYR A 679 -26.01 13.36 -0.40
N LYS A 680 -25.87 14.68 -0.62
CA LYS A 680 -24.87 15.24 -1.53
C LYS A 680 -23.58 15.64 -0.81
N ALA A 681 -23.70 16.10 0.43
CA ALA A 681 -22.57 16.53 1.24
C ALA A 681 -22.76 16.09 2.69
N ILE A 682 -21.66 15.68 3.30
CA ILE A 682 -21.56 15.21 4.67
C ILE A 682 -20.54 16.09 5.38
N GLN A 683 -20.94 16.67 6.51
CA GLN A 683 -20.06 17.41 7.40
C GLN A 683 -20.04 16.72 8.77
N ILE A 684 -18.85 16.43 9.28
CA ILE A 684 -18.66 15.84 10.61
C ILE A 684 -17.85 16.82 11.44
N GLN A 685 -18.35 17.17 12.62
CA GLN A 685 -17.65 18.01 13.59
C GLN A 685 -17.33 17.20 14.84
N SER A 686 -16.12 17.37 15.37
CA SER A 686 -15.70 16.73 16.62
C SER A 686 -14.57 17.53 17.27
N THR A 687 -14.35 17.28 18.56
CA THR A 687 -13.21 17.84 19.30
C THR A 687 -11.96 16.99 19.23
N GLU A 688 -12.11 15.68 18.95
CA GLU A 688 -11.00 14.73 18.84
C GLU A 688 -11.25 13.73 17.72
N MET A 689 -10.26 13.55 16.84
CA MET A 689 -10.34 12.58 15.76
C MET A 689 -9.02 11.82 15.58
N THR A 690 -9.13 10.56 15.21
CA THR A 690 -7.98 9.74 14.81
C THR A 690 -8.20 9.21 13.40
N ILE A 691 -7.17 9.27 12.56
CA ILE A 691 -7.08 8.58 11.27
C ILE A 691 -5.91 7.60 11.35
N GLN A 692 -6.05 6.40 10.81
CA GLN A 692 -4.99 5.37 10.97
C GLN A 692 -4.84 4.43 9.79
N LYS A 693 -5.92 4.13 9.07
CA LYS A 693 -5.92 3.19 7.94
C LYS A 693 -7.01 3.54 6.95
N GLY A 694 -6.94 2.96 5.76
CA GLY A 694 -7.98 3.08 4.76
C GLY A 694 -8.00 1.92 3.78
N TYR A 695 -8.71 2.15 2.69
CA TYR A 695 -8.66 1.32 1.50
C TYR A 695 -8.83 2.20 0.26
N GLY A 696 -7.79 2.32 -0.56
CA GLY A 696 -7.80 3.13 -1.79
C GLY A 696 -8.21 4.58 -1.52
N PHE A 697 -9.40 4.97 -2.01
CA PHE A 697 -9.97 6.32 -1.81
C PHE A 697 -10.70 6.51 -0.47
N TYR A 698 -10.80 5.49 0.38
CA TYR A 698 -11.55 5.54 1.63
C TYR A 698 -10.64 5.60 2.85
N SER A 699 -10.97 6.47 3.78
CA SER A 699 -10.25 6.64 5.04
C SER A 699 -11.10 6.21 6.22
N THR A 700 -10.49 5.49 7.16
CA THR A 700 -11.10 5.15 8.44
C THR A 700 -10.84 6.27 9.44
N LEU A 701 -11.91 6.92 9.88
CA LEU A 701 -11.88 8.02 10.82
C LEU A 701 -12.62 7.62 12.09
N ILE A 702 -12.01 7.84 13.25
CA ILE A 702 -12.65 7.64 14.56
C ILE A 702 -12.83 9.02 15.18
N ALA A 703 -14.07 9.42 15.43
CA ALA A 703 -14.39 10.70 16.05
C ALA A 703 -15.06 10.51 17.42
N TYR A 704 -14.71 11.40 18.35
CA TYR A 704 -15.31 11.45 19.69
C TYR A 704 -16.47 12.44 19.74
N ASN A 705 -17.62 12.02 20.24
CA ASN A 705 -18.84 12.82 20.31
C ASN A 705 -19.18 13.59 19.02
N PRO A 706 -19.20 12.95 17.84
CA PRO A 706 -19.34 13.67 16.58
C PRO A 706 -20.76 14.22 16.38
N SER A 707 -20.82 15.43 15.81
CA SER A 707 -22.03 16.01 15.24
C SER A 707 -21.96 15.92 13.71
N ILE A 708 -22.94 15.28 13.09
CA ILE A 708 -23.00 15.01 11.66
C ILE A 708 -24.11 15.85 11.07
N THR A 709 -23.79 16.64 10.05
CA THR A 709 -24.76 17.38 9.25
C THR A 709 -24.80 16.80 7.85
N LEU A 710 -25.99 16.38 7.42
CA LEU A 710 -26.25 15.79 6.12
C LEU A 710 -27.04 16.79 5.28
N GLN A 711 -26.52 17.15 4.11
CA GLN A 711 -27.14 18.12 3.23
C GLN A 711 -27.70 17.46 1.96
N ASN A 712 -29.00 17.62 1.77
CA ASN A 712 -29.70 17.41 0.50
C ASN A 712 -30.74 18.54 0.31
N ASN A 713 -31.97 18.26 -0.14
CA ASN A 713 -33.07 19.25 -0.16
C ASN A 713 -33.50 19.69 1.25
N GLN A 714 -33.15 18.90 2.28
CA GLN A 714 -33.32 19.21 3.70
C GLN A 714 -32.00 18.93 4.42
N THR A 715 -31.76 19.65 5.51
CA THR A 715 -30.61 19.45 6.39
C THR A 715 -31.03 18.57 7.56
N ILE A 716 -30.30 17.46 7.78
CA ILE A 716 -30.50 16.57 8.93
C ILE A 716 -29.27 16.63 9.82
N SER A 717 -29.48 16.78 11.12
CA SER A 717 -28.41 16.82 12.12
C SER A 717 -28.49 15.60 13.02
N ILE A 718 -27.34 14.93 13.19
CA ILE A 718 -27.19 13.71 13.97
C ILE A 718 -26.04 13.92 14.97
N ASP A 719 -26.34 13.91 16.25
CA ASP A 719 -25.34 13.97 17.32
C ASP A 719 -25.16 12.58 17.92
N ILE A 720 -23.93 12.09 17.95
CA ILE A 720 -23.59 10.80 18.57
C ILE A 720 -22.82 11.09 19.85
N MET A 721 -23.34 10.65 21.00
CA MET A 721 -22.65 10.69 22.29
C MET A 721 -21.86 9.39 22.45
N GLY A 722 -20.55 9.44 22.16
CA GLY A 722 -19.65 8.29 22.16
C GLY A 722 -18.66 8.31 20.99
N ASN A 723 -17.92 7.21 20.82
CA ASN A 723 -17.04 7.02 19.66
C ASN A 723 -17.83 6.51 18.46
N ALA A 724 -17.64 7.14 17.30
CA ALA A 724 -18.09 6.61 16.03
C ALA A 724 -16.92 6.45 15.07
N THR A 725 -16.93 5.34 14.34
CA THR A 725 -15.99 5.02 13.28
C THR A 725 -16.68 5.19 11.94
N PHE A 726 -16.06 5.98 11.08
CA PHE A 726 -16.55 6.36 9.76
C PHE A 726 -15.60 5.82 8.71
N LEU A 727 -16.15 5.26 7.63
CA LEU A 727 -15.39 4.95 6.42
C LEU A 727 -15.82 5.90 5.31
N ILE A 728 -15.00 6.92 5.05
CA ILE A 728 -15.38 8.09 4.24
C ILE A 728 -14.49 8.21 3.00
N LYS A 729 -15.10 8.55 1.85
CA LYS A 729 -14.36 8.71 0.59
C LYS A 729 -13.72 10.10 0.54
N GLN A 730 -12.41 10.14 0.31
CA GLN A 730 -11.59 11.34 0.09
C GLN A 730 -11.95 12.56 0.96
N PRO A 731 -11.86 12.45 2.30
CA PRO A 731 -12.28 13.53 3.17
C PRO A 731 -11.37 14.76 3.08
N GLN A 732 -12.00 15.93 3.08
CA GLN A 732 -11.33 17.20 3.36
C GLN A 732 -11.49 17.51 4.85
N MET A 733 -10.39 17.79 5.54
CA MET A 733 -10.39 18.08 6.97
C MET A 733 -9.83 19.46 7.23
N VAL A 734 -10.52 20.23 8.06
CA VAL A 734 -10.05 21.51 8.60
C VAL A 734 -9.88 21.32 10.09
N ILE A 735 -8.65 21.44 10.58
CA ILE A 735 -8.28 21.20 11.97
C ILE A 735 -7.70 22.49 12.52
N ASN A 736 -8.33 23.04 13.55
CA ASN A 736 -7.79 24.14 14.34
C ASN A 736 -7.44 23.63 15.73
N GLY A 737 -6.18 23.27 15.95
CA GLY A 737 -5.70 22.65 17.19
C GLY A 737 -4.38 21.92 17.02
N GLU A 738 -4.21 20.78 17.67
CA GLU A 738 -2.99 19.97 17.60
C GLU A 738 -3.20 18.71 16.77
N ILE A 739 -2.20 18.34 15.96
CA ILE A 739 -2.19 17.14 15.13
C ILE A 739 -0.88 16.40 15.37
N GLN A 740 -0.95 15.21 15.94
CA GLN A 740 0.19 14.33 16.12
C GLN A 740 0.19 13.26 15.02
N PHE A 741 1.12 13.37 14.07
CA PHE A 741 1.31 12.41 12.99
C PHE A 741 2.24 11.26 13.40
N GLU A 742 1.95 10.07 12.89
CA GLU A 742 2.82 8.89 12.96
C GLU A 742 3.50 8.66 11.61
N ASN A 743 4.82 8.45 11.64
CA ASN A 743 5.64 8.15 10.46
C ASN A 743 5.48 9.18 9.34
N PHE A 744 5.71 10.45 9.68
CA PHE A 744 5.37 11.60 8.86
C PHE A 744 6.48 12.00 7.88
N TYR A 745 6.09 12.18 6.63
CA TYR A 745 6.92 12.72 5.56
C TYR A 745 6.15 13.81 4.82
N MET A 746 6.82 14.90 4.50
CA MET A 746 6.33 15.96 3.64
C MET A 746 7.15 15.97 2.36
N LEU A 747 6.45 15.98 1.23
CA LEU A 747 7.03 15.73 -0.09
C LEU A 747 6.54 16.77 -1.09
N HIS A 748 7.42 17.12 -2.03
CA HIS A 748 7.13 17.90 -3.23
C HIS A 748 6.43 19.28 -3.07
N PRO A 749 6.98 20.30 -2.37
CA PRO A 749 8.18 20.37 -1.54
C PRO A 749 7.85 20.41 -0.05
N SER A 750 8.83 20.09 0.80
CA SER A 750 8.64 20.18 2.25
C SER A 750 8.98 21.58 2.78
N PRO A 751 8.06 22.25 3.50
CA PRO A 751 8.33 23.52 4.18
C PRO A 751 9.18 23.35 5.44
N PHE A 752 9.30 22.14 5.98
CA PHE A 752 10.13 21.82 7.14
C PHE A 752 10.64 20.37 7.11
N TYR A 753 11.63 20.04 7.93
CA TYR A 753 12.25 18.71 7.86
C TYR A 753 11.31 17.62 8.38
N THR A 754 11.21 16.49 7.68
CA THR A 754 10.44 15.32 8.10
C THR A 754 11.16 14.06 7.65
N ASP A 755 11.27 13.07 8.54
CA ASP A 755 12.08 11.86 8.32
C ASP A 755 11.39 10.59 8.83
N GLY A 756 10.06 10.59 8.91
CA GLY A 756 9.30 9.45 9.41
C GLY A 756 9.17 9.40 10.93
N ARG A 757 9.52 10.48 11.63
CA ARG A 757 9.28 10.61 13.07
C ARG A 757 7.86 11.03 13.39
N THR A 758 7.45 10.70 14.61
CA THR A 758 6.24 11.29 15.20
C THR A 758 6.43 12.80 15.32
N THR A 759 5.52 13.54 14.68
CA THR A 759 5.61 14.99 14.55
C THR A 759 4.28 15.61 14.96
N THR A 760 4.32 16.60 15.84
CA THR A 760 3.14 17.35 16.27
C THR A 760 3.11 18.71 15.58
N LEU A 761 2.00 19.01 14.89
CA LEU A 761 1.70 20.31 14.33
C LEU A 761 0.62 20.98 15.18
N SER A 762 0.84 22.22 15.61
CA SER A 762 -0.18 23.02 16.30
C SER A 762 -0.54 24.24 15.45
N GLY A 763 -1.80 24.41 15.10
CA GLY A 763 -2.31 25.52 14.29
C GLY A 763 -3.59 25.17 13.50
N ASN A 764 -3.91 26.00 12.51
CA ASN A 764 -5.03 25.77 11.59
C ASN A 764 -4.52 25.14 10.28
N VAL A 765 -4.85 23.87 10.07
CA VAL A 765 -4.39 23.05 8.95
C VAL A 765 -5.59 22.51 8.16
N THR A 766 -5.52 22.60 6.83
CA THR A 766 -6.43 21.90 5.94
C THR A 766 -5.72 20.74 5.25
N LEU A 767 -6.29 19.55 5.36
CA LEU A 767 -5.79 18.31 4.76
C LEU A 767 -6.83 17.76 3.80
N HIS A 768 -6.46 17.56 2.54
CA HIS A 768 -7.29 16.81 1.59
C HIS A 768 -6.76 15.39 1.51
N ILE A 769 -7.41 14.44 2.19
CA ILE A 769 -6.98 13.04 2.14
C ILE A 769 -7.38 12.46 0.78
N GLN A 770 -6.40 12.25 -0.09
CA GLN A 770 -6.66 11.72 -1.42
C GLN A 770 -6.75 10.19 -1.39
N LEU A 771 -5.82 9.54 -0.68
CA LEU A 771 -5.63 8.09 -0.65
C LEU A 771 -5.30 7.63 0.77
N SER A 772 -5.75 6.44 1.13
CA SER A 772 -5.56 5.88 2.46
C SER A 772 -5.56 4.36 2.41
N ASP A 773 -4.53 3.75 2.98
CA ASP A 773 -4.30 2.30 3.10
C ASP A 773 -3.54 2.07 4.43
N GLU A 774 -2.43 1.32 4.46
CA GLU A 774 -1.48 1.33 5.57
C GLU A 774 -0.76 2.70 5.72
N TYR A 775 -0.64 3.44 4.62
CA TYR A 775 -0.23 4.85 4.62
C TYR A 775 -1.31 5.72 3.99
N ILE A 776 -1.25 7.00 4.32
CA ILE A 776 -2.23 8.01 3.96
C ILE A 776 -1.51 9.11 3.22
N ILE A 777 -2.07 9.50 2.07
CA ILE A 777 -1.61 10.63 1.27
C ILE A 777 -2.62 11.76 1.42
N ALA A 778 -2.17 12.89 1.96
CA ALA A 778 -2.92 14.13 1.94
C ALA A 778 -2.33 15.08 0.88
N LEU A 779 -3.12 15.38 -0.16
CA LEU A 779 -2.78 16.38 -1.17
C LEU A 779 -4.03 17.02 -1.80
N PRO A 780 -4.02 18.35 -2.00
CA PRO A 780 -3.06 19.29 -1.44
C PRO A 780 -3.25 19.42 0.08
N TYR A 781 -2.29 20.02 0.77
CA TYR A 781 -2.47 20.51 2.13
C TYR A 781 -2.34 22.04 2.16
N ASN A 782 -2.92 22.69 3.17
CA ASN A 782 -2.75 24.12 3.39
C ASN A 782 -2.57 24.45 4.88
N PHE A 783 -1.72 25.44 5.17
CA PHE A 783 -1.58 26.02 6.50
C PHE A 783 -2.30 27.36 6.52
N ASN A 784 -3.44 27.41 7.19
CA ASN A 784 -4.31 28.59 7.23
C ASN A 784 -3.84 29.61 8.28
N SER A 785 -2.88 29.24 9.12
CA SER A 785 -2.22 30.09 10.11
C SER A 785 -0.74 29.71 10.20
N PRO A 786 0.11 30.53 10.86
CA PRO A 786 1.40 30.04 11.33
C PRO A 786 1.21 28.75 12.14
N ILE A 787 2.11 27.79 11.94
CA ILE A 787 2.12 26.51 12.62
C ILE A 787 3.36 26.39 13.51
N THR A 788 3.20 25.70 14.64
CA THR A 788 4.31 25.26 15.48
C THR A 788 4.55 23.79 15.18
N VAL A 789 5.81 23.42 14.92
CA VAL A 789 6.23 22.03 14.67
C VAL A 789 7.04 21.55 15.87
N ARG A 790 6.68 20.38 16.42
CA ARG A 790 7.42 19.69 17.49
C ARG A 790 7.75 18.27 17.06
N TYR A 791 8.99 17.86 17.25
CA TYR A 791 9.46 16.50 16.97
C TYR A 791 9.61 15.73 18.28
N VAL A 792 9.28 14.44 18.27
CA VAL A 792 9.70 13.53 19.35
C VAL A 792 11.23 13.41 19.30
N GLU A 793 11.89 13.45 20.47
CA GLU A 793 13.35 13.50 20.59
C GLU A 793 14.07 12.41 19.76
N PRO A 794 15.24 12.73 19.18
CA PRO A 794 15.97 11.82 18.30
C PRO A 794 16.43 10.53 18.97
N LEU A 795 16.33 9.40 18.26
CA LEU A 795 16.98 8.13 18.60
C LEU A 795 18.52 8.16 18.49
N MET A 796 19.07 9.19 17.85
CA MET A 796 20.51 9.35 17.68
C MET A 796 20.96 10.62 18.41
N GLU A 797 21.56 10.44 19.58
CA GLU A 797 22.27 11.52 20.27
C GLU A 797 23.50 11.90 19.44
N PHE A 798 23.45 13.04 18.77
CA PHE A 798 24.65 13.63 18.20
C PHE A 798 25.55 14.07 19.38
N ASN A 799 26.60 13.29 19.66
CA ASN A 799 27.57 13.66 20.68
C ASN A 799 28.44 14.81 20.15
N GLU A 800 27.96 16.02 20.39
CA GLU A 800 28.58 17.28 19.98
C GLU A 800 30.05 17.36 20.39
N ASN A 801 30.40 16.83 21.56
CA ASN A 801 31.76 16.89 22.08
C ASN A 801 32.73 16.06 21.22
N THR A 802 32.31 14.87 20.79
CA THR A 802 33.14 14.00 19.94
C THR A 802 33.36 14.59 18.55
N SER A 803 32.30 15.15 17.94
CA SER A 803 32.39 15.84 16.65
C SER A 803 33.23 17.12 16.71
N VAL A 804 33.18 17.84 17.84
CA VAL A 804 34.03 19.01 18.12
C VAL A 804 35.50 18.63 18.17
N ILE A 805 35.84 17.53 18.84
CA ILE A 805 37.24 17.05 18.94
C ILE A 805 37.80 16.73 17.54
N LEU A 806 37.00 16.10 16.68
CA LEU A 806 37.39 15.77 15.29
C LEU A 806 37.59 17.01 14.39
N MET A 807 36.99 18.15 14.74
CA MET A 807 37.11 19.42 13.99
C MET A 807 38.30 20.30 14.42
N ILE A 808 38.93 20.03 15.58
CA ILE A 808 40.04 20.83 16.13
C ILE A 808 41.18 21.08 15.12
N PRO A 809 41.65 20.09 14.32
CA PRO A 809 42.74 20.32 13.38
C PRO A 809 42.40 21.36 12.31
N TYR A 810 41.16 21.38 11.83
CA TYR A 810 40.69 22.32 10.82
C TYR A 810 40.54 23.74 11.40
N ILE A 811 40.08 23.84 12.64
CA ILE A 811 39.99 25.12 13.37
C ILE A 811 41.38 25.73 13.55
N ILE A 812 42.38 24.93 13.91
CA ILE A 812 43.78 25.36 14.04
C ILE A 812 44.30 25.88 12.70
N LEU A 813 44.04 25.18 11.59
CA LEU A 813 44.40 25.61 10.24
C LEU A 813 43.78 26.96 9.85
N ILE A 814 42.50 27.18 10.15
CA ILE A 814 41.81 28.45 9.90
C ILE A 814 42.43 29.58 10.73
N ILE A 815 42.70 29.33 12.02
CA ILE A 815 43.33 30.31 12.91
C ILE A 815 44.72 30.68 12.38
N ILE A 816 45.53 29.71 11.98
CA ILE A 816 46.86 29.95 11.41
C ILE A 816 46.75 30.78 10.12
N PHE A 817 45.80 30.46 9.24
CA PHE A 817 45.59 31.17 7.98
C PHE A 817 45.13 32.63 8.20
N VAL A 818 44.19 32.84 9.13
CA VAL A 818 43.72 34.19 9.50
C VAL A 818 44.83 34.97 10.19
N ALA A 819 45.60 34.34 11.08
CA ALA A 819 46.73 34.96 11.77
C ALA A 819 47.85 35.35 10.80
N THR A 820 48.15 34.53 9.79
CA THR A 820 49.13 34.86 8.75
C THR A 820 48.66 36.02 7.88
N ILE A 821 47.37 36.06 7.48
CA ILE A 821 46.80 37.21 6.77
C ILE A 821 46.89 38.49 7.62
N LEU A 822 46.57 38.38 8.91
CA LEU A 822 46.67 39.49 9.87
C LEU A 822 48.11 39.99 10.03
N LEU A 823 49.08 39.09 10.14
CA LEU A 823 50.50 39.42 10.23
C LEU A 823 51.01 40.09 8.94
N ILE A 824 50.59 39.60 7.77
CA ILE A 824 50.94 40.21 6.48
C ILE A 824 50.34 41.61 6.37
N GLN A 825 49.07 41.80 6.75
CA GLN A 825 48.44 43.13 6.74
C GLN A 825 49.11 44.08 7.74
N HIS A 826 49.44 43.60 8.94
CA HIS A 826 50.14 44.39 9.94
C HIS A 826 51.53 44.80 9.45
N SER A 827 52.30 43.88 8.85
CA SER A 827 53.62 44.16 8.28
C SER A 827 53.59 45.22 7.17
N LYS A 828 52.54 45.22 6.32
CA LYS A 828 52.33 46.25 5.28
C LYS A 828 51.98 47.61 5.88
N LEU A 829 51.24 47.64 6.99
CA LEU A 829 50.91 48.87 7.70
C LEU A 829 52.14 49.46 8.40
N THR A 830 52.95 48.65 9.09
CA THR A 830 54.18 49.12 9.74
C THR A 830 55.23 49.59 8.73
N SER A 831 55.44 48.87 7.63
CA SER A 831 56.36 49.31 6.58
C SER A 831 55.89 50.59 5.87
N ALA A 832 54.59 50.78 5.65
CA ALA A 832 54.06 52.06 5.16
C ALA A 832 54.27 53.22 6.15
N GLN A 833 54.22 52.94 7.46
CA GLN A 833 54.40 53.93 8.53
C GLN A 833 55.88 54.30 8.74
N GLU A 834 56.79 53.33 8.59
CA GLU A 834 58.24 53.56 8.56
C GLU A 834 58.68 54.36 7.33
N ILE A 835 58.13 54.06 6.15
CA ILE A 835 58.36 54.87 4.94
C ILE A 835 57.89 56.31 5.18
N LYS A 836 56.70 56.50 5.78
CA LYS A 836 56.14 57.83 6.10
C LYS A 836 57.02 58.60 7.09
N ASN A 837 57.50 57.93 8.14
CA ASN A 837 58.42 58.51 9.13
C ASN A 837 59.82 58.79 8.53
N GLY A 838 60.30 57.96 7.61
CA GLY A 838 61.53 58.17 6.84
C GLY A 838 61.43 59.39 5.94
N THR A 839 60.34 59.57 5.19
CA THR A 839 60.10 60.79 4.40
C THR A 839 60.03 62.04 5.28
N ASN A 840 59.37 62.00 6.44
CA ASN A 840 59.30 63.13 7.37
C ASN A 840 60.66 63.51 7.97
N LYS A 841 61.55 62.53 8.17
CA LYS A 841 62.93 62.76 8.63
C LYS A 841 63.78 63.41 7.52
N ILE A 842 63.58 63.03 6.26
CA ILE A 842 64.27 63.63 5.10
C ILE A 842 63.77 65.06 4.83
N THR A 843 62.47 65.36 5.00
CA THR A 843 61.96 66.74 4.90
C THR A 843 62.45 67.63 6.04
N ASN A 844 62.63 67.11 7.26
CA ASN A 844 63.22 67.88 8.36
C ASN A 844 64.73 68.11 8.20
N ILE A 845 65.48 67.20 7.55
CA ILE A 845 66.91 67.41 7.24
C ILE A 845 67.07 68.45 6.11
N LYS A 846 66.19 68.47 5.10
CA LYS A 846 66.19 69.56 4.10
C LYS A 846 65.87 70.93 4.71
N LYS A 847 65.00 71.00 5.72
CA LYS A 847 64.66 72.26 6.41
C LYS A 847 65.80 72.83 7.28
N HIS A 848 66.80 72.02 7.64
CA HIS A 848 67.94 72.47 8.44
C HIS A 848 69.18 72.86 7.63
N ASN A 849 69.26 72.50 6.33
CA ASN A 849 70.38 72.88 5.47
C ASN A 849 70.15 74.16 4.64
N ASP A 850 69.00 74.82 4.75
CA ASP A 850 68.71 76.12 4.11
C ASP A 850 69.01 77.33 5.02
N ILE A 851 69.74 77.15 6.12
CA ILE A 851 70.22 78.25 6.97
C ILE A 851 71.75 78.20 6.99
N GLY A 852 72.39 78.80 5.98
CA GLY A 852 73.84 79.00 6.00
C GLY A 852 74.51 79.21 4.64
N ILE A 853 74.11 80.24 3.88
CA ILE A 853 75.01 81.00 2.99
C ILE A 853 74.58 82.48 3.01
N THR A 854 75.27 83.27 3.84
CA THR A 854 75.89 84.56 3.49
C THR A 854 77.37 84.37 3.69
#